data_AF-A0A3D4S5S5-F1
#
_entry.id   AF-A0A3D4S5S5-F1
#
_cell.length_a   1.000
_cell.length_b   1.000
_cell.length_c   1.000
_cell.angle_alpha   90.00
_cell.angle_beta   90.00
_cell.angle_gamma   90.00
#
_symmetry.space_group_name_H-M   'P 1'
#
loop_
_entity.id
_entity.type
_entity.pdbx_description
1 polymer ?
#
loop_
_entity_poly.entity_id
_entity_poly.type
_entity_poly.pdbx_seq_one_letter_code
_entity_poly.pdbx_strand_id
1 'polypeptide(L)'
;MAKTETLREALERAFLTIGDRQICQKLIMDRQKWSLTTFVKKLDQPLDATISDQLTADSERYLSGEPIQYIIGEEQFFGRWFKVTKDTLIPRPETEELVKRVLDTYQTTEPLKLVDLGTGSGCIAVTIAAERPTWSVVATDISDSALAIAKTNNERLAEGRVTFLKGSILEPLRGNRFDIIVANPPYIGRSEWLEVDDVVKRYEPEQALFAEQDGVVFYQEFIDTLPLLSHYPQYIVMEIGYRQGRRLEQLCQALEKEYTVHIIKDLNQHDRMVELKRKKVDERKSMTKMTDEMTNKQTNKPKTTKLLKREDITDAARALRDGELVAFPTETVYGLGAVISNEKAVKGVYAAKGRPSDNPLIMTVSDLEMAKRYLEPLSHRAEKLIKAFWPGSLTLVCDVIPGSVSDSVTSGRSTVAVRFPDDPLTTTLIKEVGEPIVGPSANTSGKPSPTTAEHVMHDLHGKIYGVLDGGTTNVGIESTIVDVSSGSPFAILRPGNVTREMIEAVAGPLDELSVDPAAAPKAPGMKYRHYSPTKPVFAIDERVNEWQNAISLTDDRTALAVPDSLLKSLAPSVADSDRVIYQLGATTQNWQHRLYDVLRDIDDQPTIDQLLIYLPVDNPANEGYRNRLMKAAHGPFVKD
;
A
#
# COMPACT_ATOMS: atom_id res chain seq x y z
N MET A 1 -33.82 14.42 39.32
CA MET A 1 -33.85 14.28 37.85
C MET A 1 -32.64 13.43 37.48
N ALA A 2 -32.82 12.31 36.78
CA ALA A 2 -31.68 11.52 36.31
C ALA A 2 -30.81 12.41 35.41
N LYS A 3 -29.50 12.43 35.64
CA LYS A 3 -28.56 13.20 34.82
C LYS A 3 -28.59 12.60 33.42
N THR A 4 -29.00 13.37 32.41
CA THR A 4 -28.98 12.92 31.02
C THR A 4 -27.54 12.76 30.57
N GLU A 5 -27.16 11.55 30.15
CA GLU A 5 -25.84 11.22 29.63
C GLU A 5 -25.53 12.09 28.41
N THR A 6 -24.34 12.66 28.35
CA THR A 6 -23.84 13.38 27.17
C THR A 6 -23.29 12.43 26.12
N LEU A 7 -23.18 12.85 24.86
CA LEU A 7 -22.58 12.03 23.81
C LEU A 7 -21.15 11.58 24.17
N ARG A 8 -20.36 12.45 24.80
CA ARG A 8 -19.01 12.12 25.28
C ARG A 8 -19.02 11.02 26.34
N GLU A 9 -19.90 11.11 27.33
CA GLU A 9 -20.03 10.09 28.38
C GLU A 9 -20.48 8.74 27.77
N ALA A 10 -21.41 8.75 26.81
CA ALA A 10 -21.85 7.55 26.10
C ALA A 10 -20.73 6.92 25.25
N LEU A 11 -19.90 7.74 24.59
CA LEU A 11 -18.74 7.27 23.84
C LEU A 11 -17.64 6.72 24.75
N GLU A 12 -17.41 7.32 25.91
CA GLU A 12 -16.47 6.79 26.90
C GLU A 12 -16.95 5.43 27.43
N ARG A 13 -18.25 5.29 27.71
CA ARG A 13 -18.85 4.01 28.08
C ARG A 13 -18.68 2.96 26.98
N ALA A 14 -19.02 3.29 25.75
CA ALA A 14 -18.84 2.39 24.61
C ALA A 14 -17.37 2.01 24.40
N PHE A 15 -16.44 2.96 24.58
CA PHE A 15 -15.00 2.73 24.48
C PHE A 15 -14.48 1.79 25.57
N LEU A 16 -14.98 1.89 26.80
CA LEU A 16 -14.62 0.96 27.87
C LEU A 16 -15.03 -0.49 27.54
N THR A 17 -16.07 -0.68 26.73
CA THR A 17 -16.51 -2.01 26.27
C THR A 17 -15.77 -2.47 25.01
N ILE A 18 -15.62 -1.58 24.01
CA ILE A 18 -15.08 -1.93 22.68
C ILE A 18 -13.54 -1.87 22.63
N GLY A 19 -12.90 -1.01 23.42
CA GLY A 19 -11.45 -0.79 23.39
C GLY A 19 -10.94 0.06 22.23
N ASP A 20 -11.80 0.49 21.31
CA ASP A 20 -11.44 1.32 20.15
C ASP A 20 -12.37 2.54 20.00
N ARG A 21 -11.80 3.74 20.17
CA ARG A 21 -12.53 5.02 20.08
C ARG A 21 -13.01 5.31 18.66
N GLN A 22 -12.28 4.88 17.64
CA GLN A 22 -12.64 5.12 16.24
C GLN A 22 -13.89 4.32 15.87
N ILE A 23 -14.02 3.10 16.39
CA ILE A 23 -15.19 2.25 16.18
C ILE A 23 -16.42 2.83 16.88
N CYS A 24 -16.30 3.24 18.15
CA CYS A 24 -17.41 3.90 18.86
C CYS A 24 -17.90 5.15 18.13
N GLN A 25 -16.96 5.96 17.64
CA GLN A 25 -17.26 7.13 16.82
C GLN A 25 -17.98 6.74 15.52
N LYS A 26 -17.47 5.74 14.78
CA LYS A 26 -18.04 5.30 13.51
C LYS A 26 -19.46 4.77 13.67
N LEU A 27 -19.71 3.93 14.68
CA LEU A 27 -21.03 3.37 14.98
C LEU A 27 -22.09 4.47 15.12
N ILE A 28 -21.83 5.47 15.98
CA ILE A 28 -22.82 6.53 16.21
C ILE A 28 -22.92 7.49 15.02
N MET A 29 -21.81 7.83 14.36
CA MET A 29 -21.83 8.72 13.20
C MET A 29 -22.60 8.11 12.04
N ASP A 30 -22.34 6.85 11.71
CA ASP A 30 -22.98 6.16 10.58
C ASP A 30 -24.45 5.84 10.86
N ARG A 31 -24.79 5.50 12.11
CA ARG A 31 -26.18 5.28 12.55
C ARG A 31 -27.00 6.56 12.44
N GLN A 32 -26.43 7.69 12.86
CA GLN A 32 -27.11 8.98 12.89
C GLN A 32 -26.94 9.80 11.60
N LYS A 33 -26.16 9.29 10.64
CA LYS A 33 -25.77 10.00 9.41
C LYS A 33 -25.16 11.38 9.70
N TRP A 34 -24.37 11.47 10.77
CA TRP A 34 -23.72 12.72 11.16
C TRP A 34 -22.39 12.90 10.43
N SER A 35 -22.15 14.12 9.95
CA SER A 35 -20.80 14.53 9.56
C SER A 35 -19.91 14.69 10.79
N LEU A 36 -18.59 14.66 10.61
CA LEU A 36 -17.62 14.90 11.69
C LEU A 36 -17.91 16.23 12.40
N THR A 37 -18.23 17.27 11.64
CA THR A 37 -18.57 18.59 12.18
C THR A 37 -19.81 18.54 13.08
N THR A 38 -20.86 17.83 12.67
CA THR A 38 -22.07 17.66 13.47
C THR A 38 -21.79 16.84 14.73
N PHE A 39 -21.02 15.76 14.60
CA PHE A 39 -20.59 14.92 15.71
C PHE A 39 -19.83 15.72 16.77
N VAL A 40 -18.80 16.48 16.37
CA VAL A 40 -17.99 17.30 17.29
C VAL A 40 -18.86 18.34 18.02
N LYS A 41 -19.79 18.99 17.32
CA LYS A 41 -20.73 19.95 17.93
C LYS A 41 -21.66 19.31 18.97
N LYS A 42 -21.88 18.00 18.89
CA LYS A 42 -22.79 17.25 19.75
C LYS A 42 -22.11 16.56 20.94
N LEU A 43 -20.77 16.53 21.00
CA LEU A 43 -20.02 15.80 22.03
C LEU A 43 -20.47 16.13 23.46
N ASP A 44 -20.64 17.41 23.75
CA ASP A 44 -21.00 17.89 25.10
C ASP A 44 -22.51 18.14 25.27
N GLN A 45 -23.32 17.74 24.27
CA GLN A 45 -24.78 17.84 24.34
C GLN A 45 -25.38 16.58 25.00
N PRO A 46 -26.52 16.72 25.70
CA PRO A 46 -27.29 15.56 26.16
C PRO A 46 -27.65 14.64 24.99
N LEU A 47 -27.42 13.34 25.17
CA LEU A 47 -27.76 12.31 24.20
C LEU A 47 -29.18 11.80 24.47
N ASP A 48 -29.94 11.59 23.40
CA ASP A 48 -31.25 10.95 23.51
C ASP A 48 -31.10 9.51 24.04
N ALA A 49 -31.95 9.12 24.99
CA ALA A 49 -31.88 7.79 25.62
C ALA A 49 -31.97 6.67 24.58
N THR A 50 -32.78 6.83 23.54
CA THR A 50 -32.92 5.86 22.44
C THR A 50 -31.62 5.70 21.68
N ILE A 51 -30.87 6.80 21.46
CA ILE A 51 -29.58 6.76 20.76
C ILE A 51 -28.52 6.11 21.65
N SER A 52 -28.55 6.38 22.96
CA SER A 52 -27.61 5.74 23.91
C SER A 52 -27.86 4.23 24.03
N ASP A 53 -29.13 3.81 24.12
CA ASP A 53 -29.51 2.40 24.15
C ASP A 53 -29.09 1.71 22.84
N GLN A 54 -29.30 2.37 21.70
CA GLN A 54 -28.88 1.84 20.41
C GLN A 54 -27.37 1.68 20.31
N LEU A 55 -26.58 2.66 20.76
CA LEU A 55 -25.12 2.56 20.78
C LEU A 55 -24.65 1.38 21.63
N THR A 56 -25.36 1.09 22.72
CA THR A 56 -25.08 -0.08 23.58
C THR A 56 -25.33 -1.38 22.83
N ALA A 57 -26.52 -1.55 22.24
CA ALA A 57 -26.87 -2.74 21.46
C ALA A 57 -25.91 -2.95 20.27
N ASP A 58 -25.45 -1.86 19.65
CA ASP A 58 -24.53 -1.90 18.52
C ASP A 58 -23.13 -2.31 18.96
N SER A 59 -22.72 -1.85 20.13
CA SER A 59 -21.46 -2.26 20.75
C SER A 59 -21.46 -3.76 21.07
N GLU A 60 -22.57 -4.29 21.59
CA GLU A 60 -22.71 -5.73 21.87
C GLU A 60 -22.67 -6.56 20.58
N ARG A 61 -23.37 -6.13 19.52
CA ARG A 61 -23.32 -6.80 18.21
C ARG A 61 -21.92 -6.78 17.62
N TYR A 62 -21.22 -5.64 17.71
CA TYR A 62 -19.84 -5.51 17.25
C TYR A 62 -18.90 -6.46 18.00
N LEU A 63 -19.02 -6.53 19.32
CA LEU A 63 -18.24 -7.45 20.16
C LEU A 63 -18.54 -8.92 19.92
N SER A 64 -19.73 -9.25 19.39
CA SER A 64 -20.05 -10.59 18.92
C SER A 64 -19.36 -10.96 17.59
N GLY A 65 -18.66 -10.01 16.98
CA GLY A 65 -17.95 -10.14 15.72
C GLY A 65 -18.76 -9.73 14.50
N GLU A 66 -19.91 -9.07 14.65
CA GLU A 66 -20.71 -8.63 13.50
C GLU A 66 -20.07 -7.39 12.83
N PRO A 67 -19.90 -7.37 11.49
CA PRO A 67 -19.41 -6.20 10.77
C PRO A 67 -20.26 -4.95 11.02
N ILE A 68 -19.61 -3.80 11.20
CA ILE A 68 -20.28 -2.51 11.45
C ILE A 68 -21.33 -2.23 10.38
N GLN A 69 -21.04 -2.49 9.11
CA GLN A 69 -21.94 -2.25 7.99
C GLN A 69 -23.25 -3.03 8.12
N TYR A 70 -23.23 -4.26 8.65
CA TYR A 70 -24.43 -5.05 8.91
C TYR A 70 -25.14 -4.64 10.21
N ILE A 71 -24.39 -4.15 11.20
CA ILE A 71 -24.97 -3.54 12.40
C ILE A 71 -25.78 -2.30 12.03
N ILE A 72 -25.18 -1.43 11.21
CA ILE A 72 -25.79 -0.20 10.68
C ILE A 72 -26.90 -0.54 9.67
N GLY A 73 -26.72 -1.60 8.88
CA GLY A 73 -27.62 -2.03 7.81
C GLY A 73 -27.41 -1.30 6.48
N GLU A 74 -26.40 -0.42 6.40
CA GLU A 74 -26.06 0.35 5.22
C GLU A 74 -24.55 0.53 5.10
N GLU A 75 -24.06 0.67 3.87
CA GLU A 75 -22.68 1.06 3.57
C GLU A 75 -22.65 2.13 2.48
N GLN A 76 -21.66 3.02 2.55
CA GLN A 76 -21.46 4.04 1.53
C GLN A 76 -20.71 3.47 0.31
N PHE A 77 -21.22 3.77 -0.89
CA PHE A 77 -20.57 3.46 -2.15
C PHE A 77 -20.86 4.58 -3.17
N PHE A 78 -19.80 5.14 -3.75
CA PHE A 78 -19.85 6.23 -4.73
C PHE A 78 -20.71 7.42 -4.27
N GLY A 79 -20.53 7.79 -3.00
CA GLY A 79 -21.25 8.88 -2.34
C GLY A 79 -22.71 8.59 -1.94
N ARG A 80 -23.22 7.37 -2.15
CA ARG A 80 -24.60 6.96 -1.84
C ARG A 80 -24.64 5.89 -0.75
N TRP A 81 -25.73 5.83 0.01
CA TRP A 81 -25.92 4.84 1.07
C TRP A 81 -26.74 3.66 0.55
N PHE A 82 -26.09 2.50 0.44
CA PHE A 82 -26.72 1.25 0.02
C PHE A 82 -27.13 0.44 1.22
N LYS A 83 -28.36 -0.09 1.22
CA LYS A 83 -28.77 -1.12 2.17
C LYS A 83 -27.93 -2.36 1.94
N VAL A 84 -27.38 -2.91 3.02
CA VAL A 84 -26.60 -4.15 3.01
C VAL A 84 -27.08 -5.07 4.12
N THR A 85 -26.95 -6.38 3.87
CA THR A 85 -27.26 -7.43 4.84
C THR A 85 -26.26 -8.56 4.66
N LYS A 86 -26.28 -9.55 5.55
CA LYS A 86 -25.51 -10.80 5.41
C LYS A 86 -25.74 -11.56 4.10
N ASP A 87 -26.82 -11.25 3.38
CA ASP A 87 -27.13 -11.85 2.07
C ASP A 87 -26.36 -11.20 0.91
N THR A 88 -25.59 -10.13 1.17
CA THR A 88 -24.87 -9.35 0.15
C THR A 88 -23.45 -9.04 0.58
N LEU A 89 -22.51 -9.08 -0.36
CA LEU A 89 -21.15 -8.56 -0.15
C LEU A 89 -21.21 -7.09 0.29
N ILE A 90 -20.41 -6.72 1.29
CA ILE A 90 -20.24 -5.33 1.70
C ILE A 90 -19.52 -4.58 0.57
N PRO A 91 -20.09 -3.50 0.00
CA PRO A 91 -19.42 -2.68 -1.00
C PRO A 91 -18.04 -2.22 -0.51
N ARG A 92 -17.03 -2.34 -1.38
CA ARG A 92 -15.65 -1.96 -1.06
C ARG A 92 -15.30 -0.65 -1.78
N PRO A 93 -14.54 0.27 -1.14
CA PRO A 93 -14.08 1.50 -1.80
C PRO A 93 -13.34 1.24 -3.11
N GLU A 94 -12.57 0.16 -3.20
CA GLU A 94 -11.80 -0.23 -4.38
C GLU A 94 -12.72 -0.60 -5.56
N THR A 95 -13.91 -1.16 -5.30
CA THR A 95 -14.90 -1.48 -6.33
C THR A 95 -15.48 -0.20 -6.98
N GLU A 96 -15.37 0.96 -6.33
CA GLU A 96 -15.76 2.24 -6.96
C GLU A 96 -14.91 2.57 -8.18
N GLU A 97 -13.65 2.12 -8.22
CA GLU A 97 -12.78 2.30 -9.38
C GLU A 97 -13.34 1.60 -10.64
N LEU A 98 -14.06 0.48 -10.45
CA LEU A 98 -14.67 -0.27 -11.54
C LEU A 98 -15.78 0.55 -12.20
N VAL A 99 -16.64 1.16 -11.39
CA VAL A 99 -17.69 2.08 -11.85
C VAL A 99 -17.08 3.30 -12.52
N LYS A 100 -16.11 3.95 -11.86
CA LYS A 100 -15.42 5.12 -12.39
C LYS A 100 -14.83 4.85 -13.78
N ARG A 101 -14.20 3.68 -13.96
CA ARG A 101 -13.60 3.29 -15.23
C ARG A 101 -14.63 3.12 -16.35
N VAL A 102 -15.79 2.54 -16.08
CA VAL A 102 -16.89 2.47 -17.07
C VAL A 102 -17.34 3.88 -17.47
N LEU A 103 -17.54 4.76 -16.49
CA LEU A 103 -18.00 6.13 -16.71
C LEU A 103 -16.97 7.00 -17.47
N ASP A 104 -15.68 6.81 -17.19
CA ASP A 104 -14.57 7.51 -17.85
C ASP A 104 -14.32 7.00 -19.28
N THR A 105 -14.49 5.69 -19.51
CA THR A 105 -14.31 5.09 -20.83
C THR A 105 -15.40 5.55 -21.79
N TYR A 106 -16.63 5.75 -21.28
CA TYR A 106 -17.78 6.18 -22.06
C TYR A 106 -18.32 7.53 -21.57
N GLN A 107 -17.64 8.59 -21.99
CA GLN A 107 -18.10 9.98 -21.85
C GLN A 107 -19.08 10.35 -22.96
N THR A 108 -20.14 9.56 -23.13
CA THR A 108 -21.14 9.74 -24.18
C THR A 108 -22.52 10.00 -23.60
N THR A 109 -23.31 10.82 -24.31
CA THR A 109 -24.74 11.01 -24.06
C THR A 109 -25.60 9.95 -24.75
N GLU A 110 -25.02 9.18 -25.68
CA GLU A 110 -25.72 8.14 -26.42
C GLU A 110 -26.20 7.02 -25.47
N PRO A 111 -27.42 6.49 -25.67
CA PRO A 111 -27.91 5.35 -24.91
C PRO A 111 -27.05 4.11 -25.13
N LEU A 112 -26.54 3.53 -24.05
CA LEU A 112 -25.82 2.25 -24.06
C LEU A 112 -26.55 1.21 -23.23
N LYS A 113 -26.32 -0.07 -23.55
CA LYS A 113 -26.81 -1.21 -22.76
C LYS A 113 -25.67 -1.81 -21.93
N LEU A 114 -25.83 -1.82 -20.62
CA LEU A 114 -24.85 -2.37 -19.69
C LEU A 114 -25.45 -3.52 -18.90
N VAL A 115 -24.64 -4.54 -18.62
CA VAL A 115 -24.98 -5.59 -17.66
C VAL A 115 -23.95 -5.70 -16.54
N ASP A 116 -24.44 -5.79 -15.31
CA ASP A 116 -23.70 -6.12 -14.09
C ASP A 116 -23.90 -7.60 -13.72
N LEU A 117 -22.81 -8.35 -13.54
CA LEU A 117 -22.81 -9.77 -13.24
C LEU A 117 -22.45 -10.02 -11.77
N GLY A 118 -23.30 -10.76 -11.05
CA GLY A 118 -23.13 -10.98 -9.60
C GLY A 118 -23.40 -9.71 -8.81
N THR A 119 -24.54 -9.07 -9.05
CA THR A 119 -24.81 -7.70 -8.60
C THR A 119 -24.84 -7.51 -7.08
N GLY A 120 -25.10 -8.57 -6.30
CA GLY A 120 -25.12 -8.52 -4.85
C GLY A 120 -26.12 -7.48 -4.33
N SER A 121 -25.61 -6.43 -3.67
CA SER A 121 -26.42 -5.31 -3.16
C SER A 121 -26.92 -4.35 -4.25
N GLY A 122 -26.54 -4.56 -5.51
CA GLY A 122 -26.84 -3.68 -6.64
C GLY A 122 -25.95 -2.44 -6.74
N CYS A 123 -24.90 -2.33 -5.91
CA CYS A 123 -24.13 -1.09 -5.77
C CYS A 123 -23.51 -0.60 -7.10
N ILE A 124 -22.99 -1.49 -7.94
CA ILE A 124 -22.46 -1.16 -9.27
C ILE A 124 -23.59 -0.75 -10.22
N ALA A 125 -24.56 -1.64 -10.47
CA ALA A 125 -25.65 -1.40 -11.43
C ALA A 125 -26.48 -0.14 -11.12
N VAL A 126 -26.88 0.03 -9.85
CA VAL A 126 -27.70 1.16 -9.39
C VAL A 126 -26.92 2.46 -9.48
N THR A 127 -25.63 2.46 -9.14
CA THR A 127 -24.78 3.66 -9.28
C THR A 127 -24.66 4.05 -10.75
N ILE A 128 -24.37 3.10 -11.65
CA ILE A 128 -24.27 3.39 -13.09
C ILE A 128 -25.61 3.91 -13.63
N ALA A 129 -26.73 3.31 -13.26
CA ALA A 129 -28.05 3.79 -13.67
C ALA A 129 -28.32 5.22 -13.16
N ALA A 130 -27.91 5.55 -11.94
CA ALA A 130 -28.01 6.90 -11.39
C ALA A 130 -27.13 7.91 -12.16
N GLU A 131 -25.89 7.54 -12.48
CA GLU A 131 -24.92 8.40 -13.18
C GLU A 131 -25.16 8.52 -14.70
N ARG A 132 -25.88 7.57 -15.31
CA ARG A 132 -26.17 7.54 -16.75
C ARG A 132 -27.65 7.29 -17.02
N PRO A 133 -28.51 8.31 -16.93
CA PRO A 133 -29.95 8.09 -17.00
C PRO A 133 -30.52 7.59 -18.33
N THR A 134 -29.77 7.77 -19.41
CA THR A 134 -30.14 7.29 -20.75
C THR A 134 -29.72 5.84 -21.00
N TRP A 135 -28.94 5.23 -20.12
CA TRP A 135 -28.45 3.87 -20.30
C TRP A 135 -29.47 2.85 -19.80
N SER A 136 -29.56 1.72 -20.51
CA SER A 136 -30.35 0.57 -20.08
C SER A 136 -29.44 -0.36 -19.28
N VAL A 137 -29.71 -0.48 -17.99
CA VAL A 137 -28.90 -1.29 -17.08
C VAL A 137 -29.66 -2.54 -16.68
N VAL A 138 -29.03 -3.69 -16.91
CA VAL A 138 -29.48 -5.00 -16.45
C VAL A 138 -28.50 -5.51 -15.40
N ALA A 139 -28.98 -6.25 -14.42
CA ALA A 139 -28.14 -6.84 -13.39
C ALA A 139 -28.58 -8.29 -13.13
N THR A 140 -27.61 -9.17 -12.93
CA THR A 140 -27.86 -10.61 -12.72
C THR A 140 -27.28 -11.07 -11.39
N ASP A 141 -27.96 -12.01 -10.75
CA ASP A 141 -27.47 -12.71 -9.56
C ASP A 141 -28.14 -14.08 -9.44
N ILE A 142 -27.47 -15.03 -8.79
CA ILE A 142 -28.03 -16.35 -8.50
C ILE A 142 -28.95 -16.33 -7.27
N SER A 143 -28.74 -15.37 -6.37
CA SER A 143 -29.41 -15.29 -5.08
C SER A 143 -30.65 -14.40 -5.11
N ASP A 144 -31.81 -14.97 -4.77
CA ASP A 144 -33.06 -14.19 -4.62
C ASP A 144 -32.97 -13.16 -3.49
N SER A 145 -32.25 -13.47 -2.40
CA SER A 145 -32.11 -12.55 -1.26
C SER A 145 -31.26 -11.34 -1.64
N ALA A 146 -30.16 -11.56 -2.37
CA ALA A 146 -29.33 -10.47 -2.91
C ALA A 146 -30.16 -9.57 -3.86
N LEU A 147 -30.90 -10.17 -4.81
CA LEU A 147 -31.75 -9.42 -5.73
C LEU A 147 -32.85 -8.62 -5.03
N ALA A 148 -33.39 -9.11 -3.91
CA ALA A 148 -34.36 -8.36 -3.11
C ALA A 148 -33.75 -7.09 -2.49
N ILE A 149 -32.52 -7.20 -1.97
CA ILE A 149 -31.77 -6.04 -1.47
C ILE A 149 -31.42 -5.07 -2.61
N ALA A 150 -30.93 -5.58 -3.74
CA ALA A 150 -30.61 -4.76 -4.91
C ALA A 150 -31.82 -4.01 -5.46
N LYS A 151 -33.00 -4.64 -5.52
CA LYS A 151 -34.27 -3.98 -5.90
C LYS A 151 -34.64 -2.86 -4.95
N THR A 152 -34.50 -3.09 -3.63
CA THR A 152 -34.75 -2.06 -2.61
C THR A 152 -33.82 -0.85 -2.82
N ASN A 153 -32.54 -1.08 -3.10
CA ASN A 153 -31.58 -0.02 -3.39
C ASN A 153 -31.89 0.71 -4.70
N ASN A 154 -32.30 -0.03 -5.74
CA ASN A 154 -32.69 0.54 -7.04
C ASN A 154 -33.90 1.47 -6.94
N GLU A 155 -34.94 1.10 -6.18
CA GLU A 155 -36.10 1.97 -5.93
C GLU A 155 -35.68 3.27 -5.23
N ARG A 156 -34.78 3.17 -4.25
CA ARG A 156 -34.32 4.32 -3.44
C ARG A 156 -33.37 5.25 -4.18
N LEU A 157 -32.47 4.72 -4.99
CA LEU A 157 -31.29 5.44 -5.48
C LEU A 157 -31.23 5.63 -6.99
N ALA A 158 -31.99 4.84 -7.76
CA ALA A 158 -32.02 4.91 -9.22
C ALA A 158 -33.45 4.88 -9.80
N GLU A 159 -34.47 5.16 -8.98
CA GLU A 159 -35.88 5.26 -9.41
C GLU A 159 -36.40 3.99 -10.10
N GLY A 160 -35.91 2.81 -9.70
CA GLY A 160 -36.36 1.55 -10.27
C GLY A 160 -35.83 1.24 -11.68
N ARG A 161 -34.84 1.99 -12.19
CA ARG A 161 -34.40 1.90 -13.59
C ARG A 161 -33.55 0.67 -13.94
N VAL A 162 -33.00 -0.04 -12.96
CA VAL A 162 -32.26 -1.29 -13.18
C VAL A 162 -33.21 -2.47 -13.33
N THR A 163 -33.01 -3.28 -14.38
CA THR A 163 -33.71 -4.57 -14.56
C THR A 163 -32.91 -5.70 -13.93
N PHE A 164 -33.53 -6.46 -13.02
CA PHE A 164 -32.88 -7.56 -12.29
C PHE A 164 -33.35 -8.92 -12.80
N LEU A 165 -32.41 -9.80 -13.13
CA LEU A 165 -32.68 -11.15 -13.62
C LEU A 165 -31.98 -12.19 -12.73
N LYS A 166 -32.70 -13.26 -12.40
CA LYS A 166 -32.13 -14.38 -11.65
C LYS A 166 -31.44 -15.37 -12.59
N GLY A 167 -30.22 -15.75 -12.27
CA GLY A 167 -29.51 -16.87 -12.88
C GLY A 167 -28.00 -16.69 -12.91
N SER A 168 -27.29 -17.69 -13.45
CA SER A 168 -25.84 -17.71 -13.49
C SER A 168 -25.30 -16.85 -14.64
N ILE A 169 -24.42 -15.91 -14.33
CA ILE A 169 -23.62 -15.12 -15.27
C ILE A 169 -24.45 -14.62 -16.47
N LEU A 170 -24.20 -15.13 -17.69
CA LEU A 170 -24.83 -14.67 -18.94
C LEU A 170 -26.06 -15.49 -19.37
N GLU A 171 -26.41 -16.58 -18.69
CA GLU A 171 -27.55 -17.43 -19.08
C GLU A 171 -28.88 -16.67 -19.16
N PRO A 172 -29.25 -15.80 -18.19
CA PRO A 172 -30.48 -15.01 -18.25
C PRO A 172 -30.51 -14.00 -19.41
N LEU A 173 -29.36 -13.74 -20.04
CA LEU A 173 -29.15 -12.70 -21.03
C LEU A 173 -29.11 -13.24 -22.46
N ARG A 174 -29.34 -14.54 -22.65
CA ARG A 174 -29.31 -15.23 -23.93
C ARG A 174 -30.06 -14.46 -25.03
N GLY A 175 -29.39 -14.27 -26.16
CA GLY A 175 -29.95 -13.60 -27.34
C GLY A 175 -30.09 -12.07 -27.22
N ASN A 176 -29.75 -11.47 -26.08
CA ASN A 176 -29.75 -10.01 -25.94
C ASN A 176 -28.43 -9.40 -26.41
N ARG A 177 -28.44 -8.08 -26.64
CA ARG A 177 -27.27 -7.28 -27.02
C ARG A 177 -26.92 -6.33 -25.87
N PHE A 178 -25.65 -6.34 -25.47
CA PHE A 178 -25.07 -5.41 -24.51
C PHE A 178 -23.83 -4.75 -25.12
N ASP A 179 -23.62 -3.48 -24.79
CA ASP A 179 -22.45 -2.73 -25.19
C ASP A 179 -21.32 -2.91 -24.16
N ILE A 180 -21.68 -3.05 -22.88
CA ILE A 180 -20.74 -3.13 -21.75
C ILE A 180 -21.12 -4.28 -20.81
N ILE A 181 -20.12 -5.01 -20.33
CA ILE A 181 -20.24 -5.93 -19.19
C ILE A 181 -19.34 -5.44 -18.06
N VAL A 182 -19.88 -5.43 -16.84
CA VAL A 182 -19.15 -5.18 -15.60
C VAL A 182 -19.39 -6.33 -14.62
N ALA A 183 -18.39 -6.70 -13.83
CA ALA A 183 -18.55 -7.70 -12.78
C ALA A 183 -17.55 -7.50 -11.63
N ASN A 184 -17.98 -7.79 -10.40
CA ASN A 184 -17.09 -8.01 -9.26
C ASN A 184 -17.26 -9.47 -8.77
N PRO A 185 -16.61 -10.43 -9.43
CA PRO A 185 -16.76 -11.85 -9.10
C PRO A 185 -16.04 -12.23 -7.81
N PRO A 186 -16.44 -13.35 -7.16
CA PRO A 186 -15.69 -13.91 -6.05
C PRO A 186 -14.30 -14.36 -6.53
N TYR A 187 -13.25 -13.97 -5.80
CA TYR A 187 -11.86 -14.27 -6.18
C TYR A 187 -11.03 -14.98 -5.10
N ILE A 188 -11.56 -15.24 -3.90
CA ILE A 188 -10.81 -15.88 -2.80
C ILE A 188 -10.82 -17.42 -2.98
N GLY A 189 -9.61 -18.02 -3.04
CA GLY A 189 -9.43 -19.47 -3.15
C GLY A 189 -9.52 -20.22 -1.81
N ARG A 190 -9.73 -21.56 -1.84
CA ARG A 190 -9.82 -22.40 -0.61
C ARG A 190 -8.58 -22.33 0.27
N SER A 191 -7.40 -22.15 -0.32
CA SER A 191 -6.14 -22.02 0.42
C SER A 191 -6.01 -20.70 1.16
N GLU A 192 -6.61 -19.63 0.63
CA GLU A 192 -6.60 -18.29 1.23
C GLU A 192 -7.69 -18.16 2.31
N TRP A 193 -8.65 -19.10 2.37
CA TRP A 193 -9.69 -19.15 3.39
C TRP A 193 -9.14 -19.15 4.81
N LEU A 194 -8.03 -19.85 5.09
CA LEU A 194 -7.43 -19.88 6.43
C LEU A 194 -6.93 -18.49 6.88
N GLU A 195 -6.55 -17.63 5.94
CA GLU A 195 -6.02 -16.28 6.16
C GLU A 195 -7.11 -15.19 6.19
N VAL A 196 -8.34 -15.52 5.77
CA VAL A 196 -9.48 -14.59 5.83
C VAL A 196 -9.88 -14.37 7.29
N ASP A 197 -10.10 -13.12 7.68
CA ASP A 197 -10.54 -12.73 9.02
C ASP A 197 -11.81 -13.51 9.44
N ASP A 198 -11.85 -13.99 10.69
CA ASP A 198 -12.95 -14.81 11.21
C ASP A 198 -14.31 -14.08 11.24
N VAL A 199 -14.31 -12.74 11.21
CA VAL A 199 -15.51 -11.92 11.04
C VAL A 199 -16.06 -12.03 9.63
N VAL A 200 -15.18 -11.97 8.62
CA VAL A 200 -15.55 -12.09 7.20
C VAL A 200 -16.08 -13.50 6.94
N LYS A 201 -15.44 -14.54 7.48
CA LYS A 201 -15.90 -15.94 7.37
C LYS A 201 -17.29 -16.17 7.97
N ARG A 202 -17.65 -15.45 9.05
CA ARG A 202 -18.89 -15.68 9.80
C ARG A 202 -20.10 -14.93 9.26
N TYR A 203 -19.90 -13.78 8.61
CA TYR A 203 -20.99 -12.86 8.31
C TYR A 203 -21.18 -12.51 6.84
N GLU A 204 -20.17 -12.64 5.99
CA GLU A 204 -20.32 -12.40 4.55
C GLU A 204 -20.70 -13.71 3.83
N PRO A 205 -21.56 -13.65 2.78
CA PRO A 205 -22.10 -14.86 2.18
C PRO A 205 -21.00 -15.64 1.45
N GLU A 206 -20.86 -16.93 1.76
CA GLU A 206 -19.80 -17.80 1.24
C GLU A 206 -19.73 -17.72 -0.29
N GLN A 207 -20.85 -17.71 -1.00
CA GLN A 207 -20.90 -17.63 -2.46
C GLN A 207 -20.38 -16.31 -3.06
N ALA A 208 -20.34 -15.22 -2.30
CA ALA A 208 -19.80 -13.93 -2.74
C ALA A 208 -18.31 -13.77 -2.46
N LEU A 209 -17.74 -14.61 -1.59
CA LEU A 209 -16.33 -14.60 -1.23
C LEU A 209 -15.57 -15.76 -1.89
N PHE A 210 -16.19 -16.94 -1.87
CA PHE A 210 -15.60 -18.20 -2.22
C PHE A 210 -15.70 -18.46 -3.71
N ALA A 211 -14.55 -18.77 -4.31
CA ALA A 211 -14.51 -19.30 -5.66
C ALA A 211 -13.87 -20.69 -5.68
N GLU A 212 -14.58 -21.63 -6.31
CA GLU A 212 -14.02 -22.95 -6.61
C GLU A 212 -12.78 -22.82 -7.53
N GLN A 213 -11.79 -23.69 -7.32
CA GLN A 213 -10.54 -23.75 -8.10
C GLN A 213 -9.73 -22.42 -8.17
N ASP A 214 -9.66 -21.69 -7.06
CA ASP A 214 -8.89 -20.44 -6.89
C ASP A 214 -9.38 -19.26 -7.74
N GLY A 215 -10.70 -19.10 -7.88
CA GLY A 215 -11.26 -17.93 -8.58
C GLY A 215 -11.47 -18.07 -10.06
N VAL A 216 -11.05 -19.17 -10.69
CA VAL A 216 -11.03 -19.27 -12.16
C VAL A 216 -12.36 -19.73 -12.76
N VAL A 217 -13.19 -20.43 -11.98
CA VAL A 217 -14.47 -21.00 -12.46
C VAL A 217 -15.40 -19.93 -13.02
N PHE A 218 -15.54 -18.80 -12.33
CA PHE A 218 -16.37 -17.69 -12.81
C PHE A 218 -15.92 -17.21 -14.19
N TYR A 219 -14.61 -17.00 -14.38
CA TYR A 219 -14.09 -16.50 -15.66
C TYR A 219 -14.16 -17.53 -16.78
N GLN A 220 -14.01 -18.82 -16.46
CA GLN A 220 -14.19 -19.90 -17.43
C GLN A 220 -15.66 -19.97 -17.88
N GLU A 221 -16.61 -20.00 -16.92
CA GLU A 221 -18.04 -19.99 -17.21
C GLU A 221 -18.45 -18.71 -17.96
N PHE A 222 -17.86 -17.56 -17.61
CA PHE A 222 -18.04 -16.31 -18.36
C PHE A 222 -17.59 -16.45 -19.83
N ILE A 223 -16.40 -16.98 -20.08
CA ILE A 223 -15.89 -17.18 -21.45
C ILE A 223 -16.76 -18.15 -22.22
N ASP A 224 -17.19 -19.24 -21.59
CA ASP A 224 -18.02 -20.28 -22.20
C ASP A 224 -19.45 -19.80 -22.51
N THR A 225 -19.96 -18.87 -21.70
CA THR A 225 -21.31 -18.30 -21.87
C THR A 225 -21.33 -16.99 -22.66
N LEU A 226 -20.18 -16.36 -22.93
CA LEU A 226 -20.09 -15.16 -23.77
C LEU A 226 -20.74 -15.32 -25.16
N PRO A 227 -20.64 -16.47 -25.84
CA PRO A 227 -21.34 -16.72 -27.11
C PRO A 227 -22.88 -16.77 -27.02
N LEU A 228 -23.47 -16.81 -25.82
CA LEU A 228 -24.93 -16.78 -25.65
C LEU A 228 -25.53 -15.42 -25.98
N LEU A 229 -24.72 -14.36 -25.92
CA LEU A 229 -25.13 -13.02 -26.32
C LEU A 229 -25.25 -12.94 -27.85
N SER A 230 -26.21 -12.15 -28.33
CA SER A 230 -26.39 -11.95 -29.78
C SER A 230 -25.16 -11.32 -30.44
N HIS A 231 -24.40 -10.53 -29.67
CA HIS A 231 -23.19 -9.84 -30.10
C HIS A 231 -22.21 -9.78 -28.93
N TYR A 232 -20.94 -9.79 -29.26
CA TYR A 232 -19.87 -9.62 -28.29
C TYR A 232 -19.80 -8.13 -27.89
N PRO A 233 -19.83 -7.81 -26.58
CA PRO A 233 -19.78 -6.44 -26.08
C PRO A 233 -18.54 -5.68 -26.55
N GLN A 234 -18.65 -4.35 -26.61
CA GLN A 234 -17.51 -3.51 -26.98
C GLN A 234 -16.47 -3.42 -25.87
N TYR A 235 -16.94 -3.51 -24.63
CA TYR A 235 -16.13 -3.33 -23.44
C TYR A 235 -16.56 -4.28 -22.32
N ILE A 236 -15.59 -4.97 -21.73
CA ILE A 236 -15.80 -5.83 -20.57
C ILE A 236 -14.77 -5.41 -19.54
N VAL A 237 -15.19 -5.18 -18.30
CA VAL A 237 -14.28 -4.88 -17.21
C VAL A 237 -14.72 -5.64 -15.96
N MET A 238 -13.79 -6.35 -15.33
CA MET A 238 -14.10 -7.17 -14.16
C MET A 238 -13.05 -6.98 -13.08
N GLU A 239 -13.48 -6.94 -11.82
CA GLU A 239 -12.57 -6.98 -10.67
C GLU A 239 -11.90 -8.37 -10.58
N ILE A 240 -10.65 -8.40 -10.12
CA ILE A 240 -9.84 -9.62 -9.99
C ILE A 240 -9.01 -9.57 -8.71
N GLY A 241 -8.65 -10.74 -8.16
CA GLY A 241 -7.68 -10.83 -7.07
C GLY A 241 -6.25 -10.51 -7.53
N TYR A 242 -5.44 -9.95 -6.63
CA TYR A 242 -4.09 -9.45 -6.94
C TYR A 242 -3.07 -10.49 -7.43
N ARG A 243 -3.36 -11.78 -7.26
CA ARG A 243 -2.54 -12.90 -7.76
C ARG A 243 -3.07 -13.48 -9.08
N GLN A 244 -4.23 -13.05 -9.54
CA GLN A 244 -4.95 -13.70 -10.64
C GLN A 244 -4.61 -13.16 -12.02
N GLY A 245 -4.00 -11.97 -12.15
CA GLY A 245 -3.82 -11.31 -13.45
C GLY A 245 -3.10 -12.17 -14.48
N ARG A 246 -2.00 -12.83 -14.12
CA ARG A 246 -1.27 -13.72 -15.05
C ARG A 246 -2.09 -14.94 -15.49
N ARG A 247 -2.86 -15.53 -14.58
CA ARG A 247 -3.72 -16.70 -14.88
C ARG A 247 -4.91 -16.30 -15.75
N LEU A 248 -5.45 -15.10 -15.54
CA LEU A 248 -6.52 -14.53 -16.35
C LEU A 248 -6.04 -14.08 -17.73
N GLU A 249 -4.84 -13.52 -17.86
CA GLU A 249 -4.24 -13.26 -19.18
C GLU A 249 -4.16 -14.53 -20.04
N GLN A 250 -3.76 -15.65 -19.42
CA GLN A 250 -3.73 -16.95 -20.10
C GLN A 250 -5.14 -17.45 -20.48
N LEU A 251 -6.09 -17.36 -19.55
CA LEU A 251 -7.47 -17.77 -19.79
C LEU A 251 -8.14 -16.95 -20.91
N CYS A 252 -7.90 -15.64 -20.91
CA CYS A 252 -8.42 -14.73 -21.92
C CYS A 252 -7.70 -14.85 -23.29
N GLN A 253 -6.66 -15.68 -23.44
CA GLN A 253 -6.12 -16.02 -24.77
C GLN A 253 -7.19 -16.63 -25.67
N ALA A 254 -8.17 -17.37 -25.12
CA ALA A 254 -9.31 -17.88 -25.87
C ALA A 254 -10.11 -16.75 -26.58
N LEU A 255 -10.03 -15.53 -26.06
CA LEU A 255 -10.72 -14.34 -26.56
C LEU A 255 -9.80 -13.40 -27.37
N GLU A 256 -8.53 -13.73 -27.59
CA GLU A 256 -7.55 -12.82 -28.20
C GLU A 256 -7.88 -12.41 -29.65
N LYS A 257 -8.63 -13.25 -30.39
CA LYS A 257 -9.09 -12.92 -31.75
C LYS A 257 -10.08 -11.76 -31.76
N GLU A 258 -10.77 -11.61 -30.65
CA GLU A 258 -11.98 -10.82 -30.48
C GLU A 258 -11.73 -9.57 -29.64
N TYR A 259 -10.83 -9.67 -28.66
CA TYR A 259 -10.51 -8.62 -27.68
C TYR A 259 -9.01 -8.38 -27.53
N THR A 260 -8.65 -7.16 -27.18
CA THR A 260 -7.38 -6.81 -26.55
C THR A 260 -7.58 -6.87 -25.03
N VAL A 261 -6.72 -7.61 -24.34
CA VAL A 261 -6.81 -7.84 -22.89
C VAL A 261 -5.77 -6.99 -22.18
N HIS A 262 -6.19 -6.30 -21.12
CA HIS A 262 -5.32 -5.49 -20.27
C HIS A 262 -5.57 -5.82 -18.81
N ILE A 263 -4.51 -6.14 -18.06
CA ILE A 263 -4.57 -6.18 -16.61
C ILE A 263 -4.30 -4.78 -16.08
N ILE A 264 -5.23 -4.30 -15.28
CA ILE A 264 -5.19 -2.99 -14.66
C ILE A 264 -4.84 -3.17 -13.21
N LYS A 265 -3.85 -2.40 -12.78
CA LYS A 265 -3.38 -2.43 -11.41
C LYS A 265 -4.04 -1.32 -10.60
N ASP A 266 -4.27 -1.59 -9.32
CA ASP A 266 -4.70 -0.58 -8.36
C ASP A 266 -3.58 0.44 -8.08
N LEU A 267 -3.86 1.41 -7.22
CA LEU A 267 -2.89 2.40 -6.75
C LEU A 267 -1.66 1.76 -6.06
N ASN A 268 -1.79 0.52 -5.56
CA ASN A 268 -0.73 -0.26 -4.92
C ASN A 268 0.03 -1.17 -5.91
N GLN A 269 -0.22 -1.05 -7.22
CA GLN A 269 0.40 -1.86 -8.29
C GLN A 269 0.05 -3.36 -8.22
N HIS A 270 -0.98 -3.71 -7.46
CA HIS A 270 -1.56 -5.04 -7.45
C HIS A 270 -2.53 -5.18 -8.60
N ASP A 271 -2.55 -6.34 -9.25
CA ASP A 271 -3.55 -6.64 -10.27
C ASP A 271 -4.95 -6.47 -9.65
N ARG A 272 -5.81 -5.68 -10.26
CA ARG A 272 -7.11 -5.36 -9.66
C ARG A 272 -8.28 -5.50 -10.59
N MET A 273 -8.07 -5.26 -11.89
CA MET A 273 -9.10 -5.49 -12.89
C MET A 273 -8.53 -6.13 -14.13
N VAL A 274 -9.37 -6.87 -14.84
CA VAL A 274 -9.14 -7.26 -16.23
C VAL A 274 -10.08 -6.47 -17.13
N GLU A 275 -9.50 -5.87 -18.17
CA GLU A 275 -10.20 -5.06 -19.16
C GLU A 275 -10.08 -5.73 -20.52
N LEU A 276 -11.21 -5.96 -21.20
CA LEU A 276 -11.26 -6.48 -22.55
C LEU A 276 -11.92 -5.46 -23.48
N LYS A 277 -11.14 -4.96 -24.44
CA LYS A 277 -11.58 -4.00 -25.47
C LYS A 277 -11.72 -4.69 -26.81
N ARG A 278 -12.89 -4.56 -27.44
CA ARG A 278 -13.20 -5.21 -28.73
C ARG A 278 -12.25 -4.72 -29.82
N LYS A 279 -11.59 -5.63 -30.55
CA LYS A 279 -10.72 -5.28 -31.68
C LYS A 279 -11.51 -4.77 -32.87
N LYS A 280 -11.02 -3.73 -33.54
CA LYS A 280 -11.62 -3.19 -34.78
C LYS A 280 -11.46 -4.19 -35.93
N VAL A 281 -12.36 -4.14 -36.91
CA VAL A 281 -12.42 -5.10 -38.04
C VAL A 281 -11.11 -5.14 -38.86
N ASP A 282 -10.40 -4.01 -38.96
CA ASP A 282 -9.12 -3.94 -39.68
C ASP A 282 -7.94 -4.56 -38.90
N GLU A 283 -7.96 -4.50 -37.57
CA GLU A 283 -6.93 -5.09 -36.69
C GLU A 283 -6.98 -6.63 -36.73
N ARG A 284 -8.18 -7.20 -36.92
CA ARG A 284 -8.37 -8.66 -37.06
C ARG A 284 -7.75 -9.22 -38.33
N LYS A 285 -7.73 -8.43 -39.42
CA LYS A 285 -7.12 -8.83 -40.70
C LYS A 285 -5.60 -8.71 -40.69
N SER A 286 -5.04 -7.83 -39.86
CA SER A 286 -3.59 -7.62 -39.76
C SER A 286 -2.89 -8.76 -38.99
N MET A 287 -3.53 -9.34 -37.97
CA MET A 287 -2.91 -10.43 -37.18
C MET A 287 -2.75 -11.75 -37.94
N THR A 288 -3.61 -12.06 -38.92
CA THR A 288 -3.46 -13.27 -39.76
C THR A 288 -2.23 -13.19 -40.68
N LYS A 289 -1.63 -12.00 -40.85
CA LYS A 289 -0.43 -11.77 -41.65
C LYS A 289 0.87 -11.69 -40.83
N MET A 290 0.80 -11.75 -39.50
CA MET A 290 1.95 -11.61 -38.59
C MET A 290 2.61 -12.94 -38.19
N THR A 291 2.35 -14.05 -38.90
CA THR A 291 3.06 -15.31 -38.67
C THR A 291 4.45 -15.37 -39.30
N ASP A 292 4.81 -14.41 -40.17
CA ASP A 292 6.09 -14.42 -40.91
C ASP A 292 7.16 -13.44 -40.38
N GLU A 293 6.86 -12.62 -39.36
CA GLU A 293 7.81 -11.65 -38.77
C GLU A 293 8.37 -12.08 -37.39
N MET A 294 8.51 -13.39 -37.14
CA MET A 294 9.15 -13.94 -35.93
C MET A 294 10.69 -14.02 -35.99
N THR A 295 11.37 -13.15 -36.73
CA THR A 295 12.85 -13.10 -36.77
C THR A 295 13.49 -11.83 -36.20
N ASN A 296 12.73 -10.94 -35.55
CA ASN A 296 13.33 -9.83 -34.79
C ASN A 296 12.85 -9.79 -33.33
N LYS A 297 13.15 -10.84 -32.58
CA LYS A 297 13.18 -10.86 -31.10
C LYS A 297 14.62 -11.04 -30.62
N GLN A 298 15.38 -9.97 -30.63
CA GLN A 298 16.47 -9.71 -29.68
C GLN A 298 16.03 -8.47 -28.90
N THR A 299 15.80 -8.46 -27.59
CA THR A 299 16.30 -9.31 -26.50
C THR A 299 15.25 -9.36 -25.37
N ASN A 300 14.68 -10.54 -25.12
CA ASN A 300 14.11 -10.85 -23.80
C ASN A 300 14.85 -12.08 -23.25
N LYS A 301 16.17 -11.96 -23.15
CA LYS A 301 16.92 -12.77 -22.18
C LYS A 301 16.50 -12.26 -20.80
N PRO A 302 16.32 -13.11 -19.78
CA PRO A 302 16.27 -12.63 -18.41
C PRO A 302 17.54 -11.81 -18.18
N LYS A 303 17.40 -10.50 -17.91
CA LYS A 303 18.54 -9.66 -17.50
C LYS A 303 19.00 -10.21 -16.15
N THR A 304 20.08 -10.98 -16.13
CA THR A 304 20.74 -11.33 -14.88
C THR A 304 21.29 -10.04 -14.28
N THR A 305 20.83 -9.68 -13.08
CA THR A 305 21.38 -8.54 -12.34
C THR A 305 22.83 -8.83 -11.97
N LYS A 306 23.74 -7.93 -12.35
CA LYS A 306 25.18 -8.06 -12.07
C LYS A 306 25.50 -7.66 -10.63
N LEU A 307 26.41 -8.40 -9.99
CA LEU A 307 27.09 -7.92 -8.80
C LEU A 307 28.35 -7.18 -9.25
N LEU A 308 28.36 -5.86 -9.07
CA LEU A 308 29.42 -4.96 -9.53
C LEU A 308 30.34 -4.64 -8.34
N LYS A 309 31.66 -4.61 -8.56
CA LYS A 309 32.65 -4.25 -7.55
C LYS A 309 33.17 -2.83 -7.80
N ARG A 310 34.09 -2.36 -6.95
CA ARG A 310 34.66 -1.01 -7.03
C ARG A 310 35.31 -0.72 -8.38
N GLU A 311 35.98 -1.70 -8.96
CA GLU A 311 36.60 -1.66 -10.28
C GLU A 311 35.57 -1.50 -11.42
N ASP A 312 34.31 -1.85 -11.19
CA ASP A 312 33.23 -1.77 -12.18
C ASP A 312 32.48 -0.42 -12.13
N ILE A 313 32.94 0.57 -11.36
CA ILE A 313 32.26 1.87 -11.23
C ILE A 313 32.03 2.53 -12.60
N THR A 314 32.97 2.41 -13.54
CA THR A 314 32.80 2.96 -14.89
C THR A 314 31.67 2.24 -15.66
N ASP A 315 31.48 0.93 -15.46
CA ASP A 315 30.35 0.18 -16.01
C ASP A 315 29.03 0.64 -15.37
N ALA A 316 28.99 0.74 -14.04
CA ALA A 316 27.84 1.24 -13.29
C ALA A 316 27.42 2.65 -13.76
N ALA A 317 28.39 3.57 -13.89
CA ALA A 317 28.15 4.94 -14.33
C ALA A 317 27.65 5.00 -15.79
N ARG A 318 28.22 4.17 -16.68
CA ARG A 318 27.73 4.03 -18.05
C ARG A 318 26.29 3.53 -18.07
N ALA A 319 25.98 2.48 -17.33
CA ALA A 319 24.64 1.91 -17.28
C ALA A 319 23.61 2.95 -16.81
N LEU A 320 23.91 3.73 -15.77
CA LEU A 320 23.06 4.83 -15.32
C LEU A 320 22.83 5.88 -16.43
N ARG A 321 23.88 6.30 -17.14
CA ARG A 321 23.76 7.22 -18.29
C ARG A 321 22.92 6.65 -19.43
N ASP A 322 23.01 5.35 -19.67
CA ASP A 322 22.22 4.64 -20.68
C ASP A 322 20.75 4.43 -20.25
N GLY A 323 20.37 4.91 -19.06
CA GLY A 323 19.00 4.83 -18.52
C GLY A 323 18.67 3.53 -17.79
N GLU A 324 19.68 2.72 -17.49
CA GLU A 324 19.53 1.53 -16.66
C GLU A 324 19.51 1.88 -15.16
N LEU A 325 19.03 0.93 -14.35
CA LEU A 325 18.97 1.09 -12.90
C LEU A 325 20.13 0.37 -12.23
N VAL A 326 20.84 1.07 -11.35
CA VAL A 326 21.96 0.50 -10.58
C VAL A 326 21.74 0.78 -9.11
N ALA A 327 21.76 -0.27 -8.28
CA ALA A 327 21.75 -0.09 -6.84
C ALA A 327 23.16 0.24 -6.33
N PHE A 328 23.25 1.07 -5.29
CA PHE A 328 24.52 1.60 -4.77
C PHE A 328 24.51 1.65 -3.23
N PRO A 329 25.68 1.52 -2.57
CA PRO A 329 25.77 1.53 -1.12
C PRO A 329 25.70 2.98 -0.58
N THR A 330 25.26 3.15 0.66
CA THR A 330 25.49 4.41 1.41
C THR A 330 25.87 4.04 2.84
N GLU A 331 26.21 5.03 3.67
CA GLU A 331 26.40 4.77 5.10
C GLU A 331 25.09 4.38 5.80
N THR A 332 23.93 4.69 5.20
CA THR A 332 22.58 4.40 5.75
C THR A 332 22.03 3.04 5.31
N VAL A 333 21.53 2.97 4.09
CA VAL A 333 20.96 1.79 3.42
C VAL A 333 21.35 1.85 1.94
N TYR A 334 21.28 0.73 1.24
CA TYR A 334 21.49 0.71 -0.22
C TYR A 334 20.39 1.51 -0.92
N GLY A 335 20.79 2.35 -1.88
CA GLY A 335 19.91 3.15 -2.74
C GLY A 335 19.72 2.53 -4.13
N LEU A 336 18.59 2.80 -4.79
CA LEU A 336 18.33 2.41 -6.17
C LEU A 336 18.45 3.63 -7.11
N GLY A 337 19.50 3.64 -7.92
CA GLY A 337 19.91 4.76 -8.77
C GLY A 337 19.22 4.81 -10.13
N ALA A 338 18.83 6.03 -10.51
CA ALA A 338 18.55 6.44 -11.88
C ALA A 338 18.94 7.91 -12.06
N VAL A 339 19.41 8.31 -13.23
CA VAL A 339 19.77 9.71 -13.53
C VAL A 339 18.52 10.59 -13.52
N ILE A 340 18.58 11.72 -12.81
CA ILE A 340 17.41 12.58 -12.59
C ILE A 340 16.84 13.21 -13.87
N SER A 341 17.67 13.44 -14.90
CA SER A 341 17.25 13.97 -16.21
C SER A 341 16.57 12.93 -17.10
N ASN A 342 16.65 11.64 -16.76
CA ASN A 342 16.05 10.56 -17.53
C ASN A 342 14.73 10.11 -16.88
N GLU A 343 13.62 10.73 -17.30
CA GLU A 343 12.29 10.42 -16.75
C GLU A 343 11.89 8.95 -16.89
N LYS A 344 12.33 8.28 -17.97
CA LYS A 344 12.05 6.85 -18.17
C LYS A 344 12.77 6.00 -17.12
N ALA A 345 14.03 6.32 -16.83
CA ALA A 345 14.80 5.65 -15.79
C ALA A 345 14.20 5.93 -14.40
N VAL A 346 13.82 7.18 -14.11
CA VAL A 346 13.14 7.54 -12.85
C VAL A 346 11.82 6.77 -12.69
N LYS A 347 11.00 6.66 -13.75
CA LYS A 347 9.80 5.81 -13.75
C LYS A 347 10.14 4.33 -13.54
N GLY A 348 11.27 3.87 -14.07
CA GLY A 348 11.83 2.54 -13.84
C GLY A 348 12.10 2.25 -12.36
N VAL A 349 12.56 3.23 -11.58
CA VAL A 349 12.77 3.09 -10.13
C VAL A 349 11.46 2.77 -9.41
N TYR A 350 10.36 3.46 -9.75
CA TYR A 350 9.05 3.15 -9.18
C TYR A 350 8.58 1.75 -9.58
N ALA A 351 8.72 1.39 -10.86
CA ALA A 351 8.30 0.10 -11.39
C ALA A 351 9.08 -1.08 -10.79
N ALA A 352 10.41 -0.99 -10.70
CA ALA A 352 11.26 -2.04 -10.15
C ALA A 352 10.95 -2.31 -8.67
N LYS A 353 10.58 -1.26 -7.93
CA LYS A 353 10.24 -1.35 -6.51
C LYS A 353 8.76 -1.69 -6.25
N GLY A 354 7.85 -1.52 -7.22
CA GLY A 354 6.41 -1.51 -6.94
C GLY A 354 6.00 -0.35 -6.01
N ARG A 355 6.62 0.83 -6.21
CA ARG A 355 6.45 2.01 -5.34
C ARG A 355 5.38 2.96 -5.94
N PRO A 356 4.46 3.52 -5.12
CA PRO A 356 3.53 4.58 -5.57
C PRO A 356 4.27 5.80 -6.13
N SER A 357 3.77 6.38 -7.23
CA SER A 357 4.42 7.51 -7.93
C SER A 357 4.28 8.86 -7.22
N ASP A 358 3.40 8.96 -6.24
CA ASP A 358 3.17 10.16 -5.42
C ASP A 358 4.15 10.29 -4.23
N ASN A 359 4.97 9.26 -3.99
CA ASN A 359 5.97 9.23 -2.94
C ASN A 359 7.32 9.79 -3.41
N PRO A 360 7.68 11.03 -3.03
CA PRO A 360 8.80 11.77 -3.59
C PRO A 360 10.14 11.05 -3.46
N LEU A 361 11.07 11.27 -4.38
CA LEU A 361 12.40 10.66 -4.37
C LEU A 361 13.44 11.60 -3.77
N ILE A 362 14.54 11.03 -3.26
CA ILE A 362 15.69 11.80 -2.78
C ILE A 362 16.66 11.97 -3.94
N MET A 363 16.94 13.22 -4.30
CA MET A 363 18.04 13.61 -5.19
C MET A 363 19.36 13.43 -4.45
N THR A 364 20.20 12.54 -4.96
CA THR A 364 21.50 12.17 -4.38
C THR A 364 22.61 12.81 -5.20
N VAL A 365 23.48 13.57 -4.54
CA VAL A 365 24.55 14.36 -5.17
C VAL A 365 25.93 13.93 -4.69
N SER A 366 26.97 14.30 -5.44
CA SER A 366 28.37 14.02 -5.07
C SER A 366 29.05 15.10 -4.23
N ASP A 367 28.46 16.30 -4.16
CA ASP A 367 28.96 17.46 -3.43
C ASP A 367 27.90 18.58 -3.42
N LEU A 368 28.17 19.62 -2.61
CA LEU A 368 27.32 20.80 -2.50
C LEU A 368 27.21 21.59 -3.81
N GLU A 369 28.28 21.67 -4.59
CA GLU A 369 28.29 22.45 -5.83
C GLU A 369 27.36 21.82 -6.89
N MET A 370 27.32 20.49 -6.95
CA MET A 370 26.34 19.76 -7.75
C MET A 370 24.91 20.05 -7.31
N ALA A 371 24.62 20.07 -6.00
CA ALA A 371 23.28 20.38 -5.48
C ALA A 371 22.83 21.80 -5.85
N LYS A 372 23.72 22.79 -5.71
CA LYS A 372 23.42 24.21 -6.03
C LYS A 372 23.00 24.45 -7.48
N ARG A 373 23.26 23.53 -8.41
CA ARG A 373 22.78 23.61 -9.80
C ARG A 373 21.26 23.44 -9.93
N TYR A 374 20.59 22.90 -8.91
CA TYR A 374 19.17 22.53 -8.94
C TYR A 374 18.32 23.21 -7.86
N LEU A 375 18.95 23.85 -6.87
CA LEU A 375 18.27 24.41 -5.70
C LEU A 375 18.27 25.94 -5.75
N GLU A 376 17.17 26.53 -5.29
CA GLU A 376 17.11 27.95 -4.95
C GLU A 376 18.17 28.28 -3.88
N PRO A 377 18.55 29.56 -3.68
CA PRO A 377 19.52 29.96 -2.66
C PRO A 377 19.19 29.37 -1.28
N LEU A 378 20.16 28.67 -0.69
CA LEU A 378 19.97 27.96 0.56
C LEU A 378 19.72 28.92 1.73
N SER A 379 18.80 28.55 2.62
CA SER A 379 18.59 29.30 3.86
C SER A 379 19.80 29.18 4.79
N HIS A 380 19.98 30.16 5.68
CA HIS A 380 21.08 30.12 6.66
C HIS A 380 21.07 28.85 7.54
N ARG A 381 19.87 28.33 7.85
CA ARG A 381 19.71 27.06 8.57
C ARG A 381 20.21 25.88 7.72
N ALA A 382 19.82 25.83 6.44
CA ALA A 382 20.28 24.78 5.53
C ALA A 382 21.81 24.79 5.38
N GLU A 383 22.44 25.95 5.25
CA GLU A 383 23.90 26.07 5.16
C GLU A 383 24.61 25.53 6.41
N LYS A 384 24.11 25.86 7.61
CA LYS A 384 24.68 25.34 8.87
C LYS A 384 24.55 23.82 8.97
N LEU A 385 23.39 23.28 8.59
CA LEU A 385 23.14 21.84 8.60
C LEU A 385 24.04 21.10 7.61
N ILE A 386 24.18 21.60 6.38
CA ILE A 386 25.09 21.03 5.37
C ILE A 386 26.52 21.04 5.90
N LYS A 387 26.98 22.16 6.47
CA LYS A 387 28.35 22.26 7.01
C LYS A 387 28.61 21.24 8.13
N ALA A 388 27.62 20.94 8.96
CA ALA A 388 27.77 20.05 10.10
C ALA A 388 27.60 18.56 9.76
N PHE A 389 26.73 18.23 8.80
CA PHE A 389 26.25 16.86 8.60
C PHE A 389 26.42 16.32 7.18
N TRP A 390 26.94 17.10 6.22
CA TRP A 390 27.30 16.62 4.88
C TRP A 390 28.82 16.50 4.68
N PRO A 391 29.27 15.43 4.00
CA PRO A 391 28.50 14.24 3.61
C PRO A 391 27.99 13.46 4.83
N GLY A 392 26.83 12.81 4.71
CA GLY A 392 26.29 12.01 5.80
C GLY A 392 24.78 11.78 5.80
N SER A 393 24.29 11.40 6.98
CA SER A 393 22.95 10.83 7.19
C SER A 393 21.85 11.88 7.38
N LEU A 394 22.01 13.05 6.75
CA LEU A 394 21.03 14.13 6.73
C LEU A 394 20.52 14.39 5.32
N THR A 395 19.21 14.46 5.18
CA THR A 395 18.50 14.88 3.96
C THR A 395 17.76 16.17 4.24
N LEU A 396 17.85 17.12 3.32
CA LEU A 396 17.16 18.40 3.41
C LEU A 396 16.08 18.48 2.34
N VAL A 397 14.87 18.91 2.70
CA VAL A 397 13.87 19.33 1.71
C VAL A 397 14.09 20.80 1.41
N CYS A 398 14.47 21.10 0.18
CA CYS A 398 14.84 22.44 -0.30
C CYS A 398 13.95 22.86 -1.47
N ASP A 399 13.82 24.16 -1.68
CA ASP A 399 13.15 24.71 -2.86
C ASP A 399 13.99 24.45 -4.13
N VAL A 400 13.33 24.05 -5.22
CA VAL A 400 14.00 23.80 -6.50
C VAL A 400 13.96 25.03 -7.40
N ILE A 401 15.02 25.22 -8.19
CA ILE A 401 14.99 26.19 -9.29
C ILE A 401 13.89 25.73 -10.27
N PRO A 402 12.90 26.56 -10.62
CA PRO A 402 11.81 26.16 -11.50
C PRO A 402 12.30 25.55 -12.81
N GLY A 403 11.82 24.34 -13.14
CA GLY A 403 12.17 23.61 -14.36
C GLY A 403 13.54 22.91 -14.35
N SER A 404 14.33 23.04 -13.28
CA SER A 404 15.64 22.36 -13.17
C SER A 404 15.55 20.86 -12.86
N VAL A 405 14.43 20.42 -12.27
CA VAL A 405 14.18 19.03 -11.88
C VAL A 405 12.81 18.61 -12.43
N SER A 406 12.75 17.43 -13.06
CA SER A 406 11.49 16.87 -13.61
C SER A 406 10.47 16.58 -12.50
N ASP A 407 9.19 16.74 -12.84
CA ASP A 407 8.04 16.37 -11.98
C ASP A 407 8.07 14.89 -11.57
N SER A 408 8.73 14.02 -12.36
CA SER A 408 8.90 12.61 -12.01
C SER A 408 9.73 12.39 -10.73
N VAL A 409 10.56 13.37 -10.35
CA VAL A 409 11.41 13.34 -9.15
C VAL A 409 10.74 14.08 -7.99
N THR A 410 10.14 15.26 -8.24
CA THR A 410 9.50 16.10 -7.21
C THR A 410 8.06 15.67 -6.89
N SER A 411 7.47 14.82 -7.73
CA SER A 411 6.04 14.51 -7.78
C SER A 411 5.17 15.78 -7.91
N GLY A 412 5.61 16.72 -8.77
CA GLY A 412 4.90 17.98 -9.06
C GLY A 412 5.02 19.06 -7.98
N ARG A 413 5.97 18.93 -7.05
CA ARG A 413 6.22 19.91 -5.97
C ARG A 413 7.27 20.94 -6.38
N SER A 414 7.22 22.11 -5.75
CA SER A 414 8.27 23.15 -5.82
C SER A 414 9.48 22.86 -4.92
N THR A 415 9.53 21.67 -4.31
CA THR A 415 10.60 21.25 -3.41
C THR A 415 11.13 19.87 -3.78
N VAL A 416 12.37 19.60 -3.39
CA VAL A 416 13.02 18.29 -3.54
C VAL A 416 13.77 17.92 -2.26
N ALA A 417 13.73 16.65 -1.89
CA ALA A 417 14.60 16.09 -0.87
C ALA A 417 15.99 15.86 -1.48
N VAL A 418 17.04 16.45 -0.92
CA VAL A 418 18.42 16.35 -1.40
C VAL A 418 19.34 15.76 -0.32
N ARG A 419 20.33 14.97 -0.74
CA ARG A 419 21.34 14.39 0.15
C ARG A 419 22.70 14.22 -0.54
N PHE A 420 23.76 14.48 0.22
CA PHE A 420 25.12 14.07 -0.08
C PHE A 420 25.54 12.94 0.90
N PRO A 421 25.53 11.66 0.48
CA PRO A 421 25.83 10.53 1.36
C PRO A 421 27.33 10.42 1.69
N ASP A 422 27.66 9.89 2.88
CA ASP A 422 29.04 9.63 3.31
C ASP A 422 29.48 8.23 2.86
N ASP A 423 29.58 8.07 1.54
CA ASP A 423 30.08 6.84 0.93
C ASP A 423 30.99 7.18 -0.27
N PRO A 424 32.29 6.85 -0.20
CA PRO A 424 33.23 7.16 -1.28
C PRO A 424 32.92 6.46 -2.61
N LEU A 425 32.34 5.25 -2.60
CA LEU A 425 31.99 4.52 -3.83
C LEU A 425 30.86 5.24 -4.55
N THR A 426 29.80 5.61 -3.83
CA THR A 426 28.65 6.35 -4.34
C THR A 426 29.02 7.76 -4.77
N THR A 427 29.87 8.44 -3.99
CA THR A 427 30.39 9.75 -4.40
C THR A 427 31.15 9.66 -5.73
N THR A 428 32.00 8.64 -5.89
CA THR A 428 32.74 8.40 -7.14
C THR A 428 31.79 8.05 -8.28
N LEU A 429 30.81 7.18 -8.05
CA LEU A 429 29.78 6.81 -9.03
C LEU A 429 29.04 8.03 -9.56
N ILE A 430 28.55 8.92 -8.68
CA ILE A 430 27.79 10.12 -9.08
C ILE A 430 28.69 11.11 -9.82
N LYS A 431 29.96 11.27 -9.41
CA LYS A 431 30.93 12.09 -10.15
C LYS A 431 31.18 11.56 -11.55
N GLU A 432 31.35 10.24 -11.69
CA GLU A 432 31.53 9.59 -12.98
C GLU A 432 30.29 9.75 -13.87
N VAL A 433 29.08 9.67 -13.31
CA VAL A 433 27.81 9.95 -14.02
C VAL A 433 27.78 11.41 -14.51
N GLY A 434 28.21 12.36 -13.67
CA GLY A 434 28.28 13.80 -13.97
C GLY A 434 27.03 14.60 -13.57
N GLU A 435 25.98 13.92 -13.13
CA GLU A 435 24.67 14.46 -12.80
C GLU A 435 24.11 13.76 -11.54
N PRO A 436 23.22 14.40 -10.73
CA PRO A 436 22.57 13.69 -9.64
C PRO A 436 21.79 12.46 -10.09
N ILE A 437 21.63 11.52 -9.16
CA ILE A 437 20.77 10.36 -9.31
C ILE A 437 19.67 10.38 -8.25
N VAL A 438 18.51 9.81 -8.53
CA VAL A 438 17.56 9.48 -7.47
C VAL A 438 18.10 8.33 -6.62
N GLY A 439 17.76 8.29 -5.33
CA GLY A 439 18.27 7.27 -4.40
C GLY A 439 17.31 6.85 -3.30
N PRO A 440 16.09 6.35 -3.60
CA PRO A 440 15.30 5.66 -2.59
C PRO A 440 15.98 4.35 -2.18
N SER A 441 15.60 3.77 -1.03
CA SER A 441 16.08 2.45 -0.60
C SER A 441 15.93 1.38 -1.70
N ALA A 442 16.84 0.43 -1.82
CA ALA A 442 16.88 -0.55 -2.92
C ALA A 442 16.11 -1.86 -2.65
N ASN A 443 14.96 -1.77 -1.98
CA ASN A 443 14.08 -2.89 -1.64
C ASN A 443 12.81 -2.94 -2.51
N THR A 444 12.12 -4.07 -2.53
CA THR A 444 10.70 -4.07 -2.95
C THR A 444 9.88 -3.26 -1.95
N SER A 445 8.92 -2.45 -2.42
CA SER A 445 8.11 -1.57 -1.57
C SER A 445 7.41 -2.37 -0.46
N GLY A 446 7.36 -1.82 0.75
CA GLY A 446 6.81 -2.48 1.94
C GLY A 446 7.82 -3.30 2.75
N LYS A 447 8.77 -4.00 2.09
CA LYS A 447 9.79 -4.81 2.77
C LYS A 447 10.78 -3.96 3.59
N PRO A 448 11.51 -4.55 4.56
CA PRO A 448 12.63 -3.88 5.23
C PRO A 448 13.63 -3.26 4.24
N SER A 449 14.31 -2.18 4.60
CA SER A 449 15.31 -1.58 3.70
C SER A 449 16.56 -2.47 3.59
N PRO A 450 17.33 -2.41 2.49
CA PRO A 450 18.51 -3.25 2.31
C PRO A 450 19.76 -2.57 2.86
N THR A 451 20.51 -3.29 3.68
CA THR A 451 21.76 -2.90 4.34
C THR A 451 22.99 -3.63 3.75
N THR A 452 22.78 -4.58 2.83
CA THR A 452 23.82 -5.35 2.14
C THR A 452 23.46 -5.51 0.67
N ALA A 453 24.44 -5.86 -0.18
CA ALA A 453 24.20 -6.14 -1.59
C ALA A 453 23.30 -7.38 -1.77
N GLU A 454 23.43 -8.37 -0.87
CA GLU A 454 22.60 -9.58 -0.84
C GLU A 454 21.12 -9.23 -0.63
N HIS A 455 20.81 -8.31 0.27
CA HIS A 455 19.44 -7.82 0.47
C HIS A 455 18.85 -7.19 -0.80
N VAL A 456 19.68 -6.46 -1.56
CA VAL A 456 19.25 -5.89 -2.85
C VAL A 456 19.04 -6.97 -3.89
N MET A 457 19.97 -7.92 -4.00
CA MET A 457 19.87 -9.04 -4.94
C MET A 457 18.61 -9.86 -4.67
N HIS A 458 18.32 -10.18 -3.41
CA HIS A 458 17.12 -10.89 -3.02
C HIS A 458 15.82 -10.21 -3.53
N ASP A 459 15.75 -8.88 -3.43
CA ASP A 459 14.52 -8.13 -3.77
C ASP A 459 14.41 -7.75 -5.26
N LEU A 460 15.54 -7.43 -5.90
CA LEU A 460 15.59 -6.75 -7.20
C LEU A 460 16.32 -7.53 -8.30
N HIS A 461 16.78 -8.76 -8.04
CA HIS A 461 17.36 -9.59 -9.08
C HIS A 461 16.40 -9.77 -10.27
N GLY A 462 16.92 -9.59 -11.48
CA GLY A 462 16.12 -9.64 -12.70
C GLY A 462 15.44 -8.32 -13.08
N LYS A 463 15.40 -7.33 -12.17
CA LYS A 463 14.69 -6.05 -12.36
C LYS A 463 15.62 -4.86 -12.65
N ILE A 464 16.88 -4.97 -12.25
CA ILE A 464 17.87 -3.89 -12.35
C ILE A 464 19.15 -4.39 -13.05
N TYR A 465 19.96 -3.46 -13.57
CA TYR A 465 21.20 -3.80 -14.29
C TYR A 465 22.25 -4.42 -13.38
N GLY A 466 22.48 -3.81 -12.21
CA GLY A 466 23.45 -4.30 -11.26
C GLY A 466 23.33 -3.69 -9.87
N VAL A 467 24.03 -4.30 -8.93
CA VAL A 467 24.23 -3.83 -7.56
C VAL A 467 25.71 -3.55 -7.40
N LEU A 468 26.08 -2.29 -7.17
CA LEU A 468 27.42 -1.93 -6.76
C LEU A 468 27.59 -2.33 -5.28
N ASP A 469 28.41 -3.34 -5.05
CA ASP A 469 28.63 -3.93 -3.73
C ASP A 469 29.69 -3.14 -2.96
N GLY A 470 29.24 -2.49 -1.88
CA GLY A 470 30.07 -1.78 -0.91
C GLY A 470 30.16 -2.48 0.45
N GLY A 471 29.68 -3.72 0.58
CA GLY A 471 29.56 -4.42 1.86
C GLY A 471 28.36 -3.94 2.70
N THR A 472 28.40 -4.17 4.01
CA THR A 472 27.33 -3.81 4.94
C THR A 472 27.34 -2.31 5.25
N THR A 473 26.17 -1.68 5.30
CA THR A 473 26.04 -0.25 5.65
C THR A 473 26.29 -0.01 7.14
N ASN A 474 26.85 1.15 7.49
CA ASN A 474 27.30 1.42 8.87
C ASN A 474 26.17 1.80 9.84
N VAL A 475 25.15 2.53 9.38
CA VAL A 475 24.05 3.05 10.23
C VAL A 475 22.86 2.09 10.27
N GLY A 476 22.49 1.50 9.14
CA GLY A 476 21.41 0.50 9.02
C GLY A 476 19.97 1.03 9.04
N ILE A 477 19.74 2.33 9.25
CA ILE A 477 18.46 2.99 9.02
C ILE A 477 18.62 4.18 8.06
N GLU A 478 17.54 4.64 7.43
CA GLU A 478 17.62 5.77 6.51
C GLU A 478 17.94 7.10 7.22
N SER A 479 18.42 8.06 6.43
CA SER A 479 18.75 9.42 6.87
C SER A 479 17.61 10.15 7.59
N THR A 480 17.98 11.03 8.51
CA THR A 480 17.07 12.05 9.05
C THR A 480 16.64 13.00 7.92
N ILE A 481 15.37 13.34 7.83
CA ILE A 481 14.84 14.30 6.85
C ILE A 481 14.35 15.55 7.58
N VAL A 482 14.86 16.71 7.17
CA VAL A 482 14.47 18.01 7.73
C VAL A 482 13.92 18.91 6.62
N ASP A 483 12.77 19.52 6.86
CA ASP A 483 12.20 20.54 5.98
C ASP A 483 12.88 21.89 6.25
N VAL A 484 13.54 22.43 5.23
CA VAL A 484 14.17 23.77 5.26
C VAL A 484 13.64 24.65 4.12
N SER A 485 12.54 24.22 3.46
CA SER A 485 11.94 24.93 2.34
C SER A 485 11.28 26.22 2.80
N SER A 486 11.22 27.20 1.90
CA SER A 486 10.44 28.41 2.14
C SER A 486 8.95 28.08 2.28
N GLY A 487 8.26 28.82 3.15
CA GLY A 487 6.82 28.62 3.41
C GLY A 487 6.45 27.38 4.24
N SER A 488 7.43 26.60 4.70
CA SER A 488 7.23 25.43 5.57
C SER A 488 7.82 25.64 6.97
N PRO A 489 7.25 25.01 8.03
CA PRO A 489 7.90 24.95 9.33
C PRO A 489 9.25 24.23 9.24
N PHE A 490 10.25 24.73 9.99
CA PHE A 490 11.55 24.10 10.12
C PHE A 490 11.42 22.88 11.04
N ALA A 491 11.23 21.70 10.47
CA ALA A 491 10.85 20.52 11.25
C ALA A 491 11.46 19.22 10.71
N ILE A 492 11.60 18.23 11.59
CA ILE A 492 11.98 16.86 11.22
C ILE A 492 10.75 16.17 10.61
N LEU A 493 10.86 15.78 9.35
CA LEU A 493 9.83 15.00 8.65
C LEU A 493 10.01 13.49 8.85
N ARG A 494 11.25 13.06 9.08
CA ARG A 494 11.59 11.67 9.39
C ARG A 494 12.79 11.61 10.33
N PRO A 495 12.66 11.02 11.53
CA PRO A 495 13.81 10.85 12.42
C PRO A 495 14.77 9.77 11.90
N GLY A 496 16.04 9.91 12.25
CA GLY A 496 17.15 9.04 11.85
C GLY A 496 18.34 9.20 12.80
N ASN A 497 19.56 8.91 12.31
CA ASN A 497 20.77 8.95 13.14
C ASN A 497 21.20 10.38 13.54
N VAL A 498 20.85 11.41 12.75
CA VAL A 498 21.05 12.81 13.16
C VAL A 498 19.85 13.22 14.01
N THR A 499 20.05 13.40 15.32
CA THR A 499 18.95 13.62 16.27
C THR A 499 18.47 15.07 16.28
N ARG A 500 17.30 15.29 16.90
CA ARG A 500 16.74 16.62 17.18
C ARG A 500 17.75 17.53 17.87
N GLU A 501 18.40 17.04 18.92
CA GLU A 501 19.35 17.83 19.73
C GLU A 501 20.55 18.26 18.88
N MET A 502 21.04 17.37 18.02
CA MET A 502 22.15 17.67 17.10
C MET A 502 21.75 18.77 16.11
N ILE A 503 20.53 18.71 15.57
CA ILE A 503 20.00 19.71 14.64
C ILE A 503 19.82 21.06 15.35
N GLU A 504 19.19 21.06 16.53
CA GLU A 504 18.87 22.29 17.27
C GLU A 504 20.14 23.01 17.76
N ALA A 505 21.17 22.25 18.15
CA ALA A 505 22.47 22.80 18.53
C ALA A 505 23.16 23.58 17.39
N VAL A 506 22.90 23.22 16.13
CA VAL A 506 23.56 23.80 14.96
C VAL A 506 22.67 24.86 14.29
N ALA A 507 21.38 24.59 14.12
CA ALA A 507 20.47 25.38 13.29
C ALA A 507 19.39 26.13 14.09
N GLY A 508 19.38 26.01 15.42
CA GLY A 508 18.38 26.59 16.30
C GLY A 508 17.13 25.69 16.45
N PRO A 509 16.15 26.11 17.27
CA PRO A 509 15.01 25.27 17.63
C PRO A 509 14.18 24.88 16.40
N LEU A 510 13.70 23.64 16.40
CA LEU A 510 12.76 23.11 15.40
C LEU A 510 11.32 23.47 15.79
N ASP A 511 10.48 23.66 14.79
CA ASP A 511 9.05 23.94 14.95
C ASP A 511 8.26 22.65 15.26
N GLU A 512 7.15 22.77 15.98
CA GLU A 512 6.20 21.66 16.18
C GLU A 512 5.36 21.44 14.91
N LEU A 513 5.21 20.17 14.50
CA LEU A 513 4.37 19.80 13.37
C LEU A 513 2.97 19.42 13.85
N SER A 514 1.95 20.16 13.40
CA SER A 514 0.58 19.66 13.39
C SER A 514 0.41 18.71 12.20
N VAL A 515 0.31 17.40 12.45
CA VAL A 515 0.14 16.41 11.38
C VAL A 515 -1.32 16.36 10.96
N ASP A 516 -1.64 16.86 9.77
CA ASP A 516 -2.90 16.56 9.07
C ASP A 516 -2.76 15.18 8.39
N PRO A 517 -3.52 14.15 8.80
CA PRO A 517 -3.45 12.82 8.20
C PRO A 517 -3.85 12.78 6.72
N ALA A 518 -4.57 13.79 6.23
CA ALA A 518 -5.04 13.86 4.84
C ALA A 518 -4.03 14.51 3.88
N ALA A 519 -2.97 15.15 4.38
CA ALA A 519 -1.99 15.84 3.55
C ALA A 519 -1.07 14.86 2.78
N ALA A 520 -0.71 15.20 1.53
CA ALA A 520 0.23 14.40 0.73
C ALA A 520 1.64 14.39 1.37
N PRO A 521 2.36 13.26 1.35
CA PRO A 521 3.63 13.13 2.06
C PRO A 521 4.71 14.02 1.45
N LYS A 522 5.31 14.92 2.25
CA LYS A 522 6.42 15.79 1.82
C LYS A 522 7.74 15.05 1.63
N ALA A 523 7.89 13.90 2.28
CA ALA A 523 9.11 13.12 2.28
C ALA A 523 8.83 11.60 2.32
N PRO A 524 9.78 10.76 1.88
CA PRO A 524 9.66 9.31 1.98
C PRO A 524 9.40 8.83 3.41
N GLY A 525 8.55 7.81 3.55
CA GLY A 525 8.35 7.08 4.82
C GLY A 525 7.33 7.70 5.77
N MET A 526 6.48 8.62 5.32
CA MET A 526 5.48 9.31 6.16
C MET A 526 4.07 8.68 6.16
N LYS A 527 3.63 8.01 5.08
CA LYS A 527 2.21 7.65 4.87
C LYS A 527 1.90 6.15 4.88
N TYR A 528 2.80 5.30 4.40
CA TYR A 528 2.51 3.87 4.21
C TYR A 528 3.10 3.01 5.34
N ARG A 529 2.53 1.83 5.56
CA ARG A 529 3.16 0.79 6.37
C ARG A 529 4.45 0.37 5.66
N HIS A 530 5.57 0.60 6.34
CA HIS A 530 6.90 0.44 5.78
C HIS A 530 7.71 -0.47 6.69
N TYR A 531 8.61 -1.27 6.09
CA TYR A 531 9.60 -2.08 6.78
C TYR A 531 9.07 -3.35 7.48
N SER A 532 7.86 -3.77 7.17
CA SER A 532 7.25 -4.94 7.82
C SER A 532 7.67 -6.22 7.06
N PRO A 533 8.26 -7.21 7.75
CA PRO A 533 8.45 -8.53 7.18
C PRO A 533 7.12 -9.27 7.02
N THR A 534 7.14 -10.42 6.33
CA THR A 534 5.94 -11.24 6.16
C THR A 534 5.50 -11.91 7.46
N LYS A 535 6.46 -12.23 8.33
CA LYS A 535 6.18 -12.82 9.64
C LYS A 535 5.78 -11.78 10.68
N PRO A 536 4.89 -12.10 11.63
CA PRO A 536 4.53 -11.22 12.74
C PRO A 536 5.75 -10.75 13.54
N VAL A 537 5.75 -9.47 13.88
CA VAL A 537 6.78 -8.80 14.70
C VAL A 537 6.11 -8.05 15.82
N PHE A 538 6.50 -8.32 17.05
CA PHE A 538 5.95 -7.68 18.24
C PHE A 538 7.05 -6.95 19.00
N ALA A 539 6.80 -5.67 19.27
CA ALA A 539 7.73 -4.83 20.02
C ALA A 539 7.48 -5.01 21.53
N ILE A 540 8.52 -5.40 22.27
CA ILE A 540 8.46 -5.60 23.72
C ILE A 540 9.28 -4.53 24.42
N ASP A 541 8.66 -3.87 25.39
CA ASP A 541 9.27 -2.86 26.25
C ASP A 541 10.52 -3.38 26.98
N GLU A 542 11.43 -2.48 27.37
CA GLU A 542 12.73 -2.83 27.94
C GLU A 542 12.70 -3.56 29.29
N ARG A 543 11.57 -3.57 29.99
CA ARG A 543 11.42 -4.20 31.30
C ARG A 543 11.61 -5.72 31.20
N VAL A 544 12.56 -6.25 31.96
CA VAL A 544 12.90 -7.70 32.01
C VAL A 544 11.66 -8.56 32.25
N ASN A 545 10.75 -8.15 33.14
CA ASN A 545 9.56 -8.94 33.46
C ASN A 545 8.60 -9.07 32.27
N GLU A 546 8.49 -8.06 31.40
CA GLU A 546 7.66 -8.11 30.20
C GLU A 546 8.21 -9.16 29.22
N TRP A 547 9.54 -9.20 29.08
CA TRP A 547 10.23 -10.21 28.28
C TRP A 547 10.07 -11.62 28.85
N GLN A 548 10.29 -11.80 30.16
CA GLN A 548 10.10 -13.10 30.81
C GLN A 548 8.67 -13.61 30.63
N ASN A 549 7.69 -12.73 30.79
CA ASN A 549 6.28 -13.05 30.55
C ASN A 549 6.05 -13.45 29.07
N ALA A 550 6.48 -12.64 28.11
CA ALA A 550 6.31 -12.92 26.68
C ALA A 550 7.00 -14.24 26.25
N ILE A 551 8.19 -14.51 26.78
CA ILE A 551 8.90 -15.79 26.55
C ILE A 551 8.09 -16.96 27.11
N SER A 552 7.58 -16.85 28.34
CA SER A 552 6.77 -17.91 28.97
C SER A 552 5.45 -18.20 28.24
N LEU A 553 4.95 -17.23 27.46
CA LEU A 553 3.69 -17.32 26.73
C LEU A 553 3.83 -17.82 25.29
N THR A 554 5.05 -17.99 24.80
CA THR A 554 5.35 -18.39 23.41
C THR A 554 6.12 -19.71 23.37
N ASP A 555 6.28 -20.31 22.19
CA ASP A 555 7.07 -21.53 21.97
C ASP A 555 8.40 -21.24 21.25
N ASP A 556 9.20 -22.27 21.00
CA ASP A 556 10.54 -22.12 20.42
C ASP A 556 10.56 -21.68 18.95
N ARG A 557 9.39 -21.60 18.29
CA ARG A 557 9.24 -20.99 16.96
C ARG A 557 9.16 -19.46 17.03
N THR A 558 9.12 -18.88 18.23
CA THR A 558 9.22 -17.43 18.44
C THR A 558 10.67 -17.01 18.67
N ALA A 559 11.23 -16.27 17.71
CA ALA A 559 12.56 -15.70 17.82
C ALA A 559 12.60 -14.45 18.69
N LEU A 560 13.76 -14.16 19.25
CA LEU A 560 14.00 -13.00 20.11
C LEU A 560 15.07 -12.09 19.51
N ALA A 561 14.85 -10.78 19.47
CA ALA A 561 15.86 -9.79 19.12
C ALA A 561 16.08 -8.82 20.28
N VAL A 562 17.19 -9.00 21.00
CA VAL A 562 17.44 -8.37 22.31
C VAL A 562 18.85 -7.75 22.40
N PRO A 563 19.02 -6.66 23.18
CA PRO A 563 20.34 -6.15 23.53
C PRO A 563 21.13 -7.14 24.38
N ASP A 564 22.46 -7.05 24.33
CA ASP A 564 23.36 -7.94 25.07
C ASP A 564 23.16 -7.88 26.59
N SER A 565 22.81 -6.70 27.12
CA SER A 565 22.52 -6.50 28.54
C SER A 565 21.24 -7.21 28.97
N LEU A 566 20.20 -7.15 28.15
CA LEU A 566 18.92 -7.79 28.42
C LEU A 566 19.02 -9.30 28.29
N LEU A 567 19.74 -9.81 27.28
CA LEU A 567 19.96 -11.23 27.08
C LEU A 567 20.61 -11.90 28.31
N LYS A 568 21.58 -11.23 28.95
CA LYS A 568 22.19 -11.73 30.21
C LYS A 568 21.17 -11.92 31.33
N SER A 569 20.21 -10.99 31.46
CA SER A 569 19.14 -11.07 32.46
C SER A 569 18.08 -12.12 32.10
N LEU A 570 17.90 -12.40 30.81
CA LEU A 570 16.96 -13.40 30.31
C LEU A 570 17.56 -14.81 30.19
N ALA A 571 18.88 -14.97 30.36
CA ALA A 571 19.57 -16.25 30.20
C ALA A 571 18.89 -17.43 30.94
N PRO A 572 18.41 -17.28 32.20
CA PRO A 572 17.68 -18.36 32.87
C PRO A 572 16.35 -18.73 32.21
N SER A 573 15.68 -17.77 31.56
CA SER A 573 14.38 -17.96 30.90
C SER A 573 14.49 -18.60 29.51
N VAL A 574 15.70 -18.68 28.96
CA VAL A 574 15.96 -19.26 27.61
C VAL A 574 17.03 -20.36 27.63
N ALA A 575 17.46 -20.81 28.81
CA ALA A 575 18.59 -21.74 28.96
C ALA A 575 18.35 -23.10 28.31
N ASP A 576 17.11 -23.59 28.34
CA ASP A 576 16.69 -24.90 27.81
C ASP A 576 15.86 -24.78 26.52
N SER A 577 16.01 -23.68 25.79
CA SER A 577 15.20 -23.34 24.61
C SER A 577 16.01 -23.42 23.33
N ASP A 578 15.42 -23.96 22.25
CA ASP A 578 16.02 -24.02 20.92
C ASP A 578 15.73 -22.75 20.07
N ARG A 579 15.29 -21.66 20.73
CA ARG A 579 14.94 -20.41 20.06
C ARG A 579 16.12 -19.77 19.34
N VAL A 580 15.80 -19.17 18.21
CA VAL A 580 16.71 -18.25 17.54
C VAL A 580 16.75 -16.93 18.30
N ILE A 581 17.95 -16.53 18.74
CA ILE A 581 18.20 -15.29 19.47
C ILE A 581 19.13 -14.40 18.65
N TYR A 582 18.63 -13.25 18.21
CA TYR A 582 19.39 -12.20 17.58
C TYR A 582 19.91 -11.22 18.63
N GLN A 583 21.23 -11.15 18.75
CA GLN A 583 21.87 -10.10 19.53
C GLN A 583 21.89 -8.79 18.75
N LEU A 584 21.25 -7.76 19.31
CA LEU A 584 21.22 -6.41 18.72
C LEU A 584 22.46 -5.59 19.08
N GLY A 585 23.26 -6.02 20.06
CA GLY A 585 24.40 -5.27 20.59
C GLY A 585 24.03 -4.37 21.78
N ALA A 586 24.93 -3.45 22.14
CA ALA A 586 24.85 -2.69 23.39
C ALA A 586 24.31 -1.26 23.24
N THR A 587 24.47 -0.65 22.07
CA THR A 587 24.11 0.76 21.85
C THR A 587 22.97 0.90 20.84
N THR A 588 22.29 2.05 20.86
CA THR A 588 21.26 2.38 19.89
C THR A 588 21.76 2.30 18.46
N GLN A 589 23.01 2.65 18.19
CA GLN A 589 23.62 2.51 16.86
C GLN A 589 23.73 1.04 16.46
N ASN A 590 24.06 0.13 17.37
CA ASN A 590 24.05 -1.30 17.06
C ASN A 590 22.62 -1.79 16.75
N TRP A 591 21.63 -1.34 17.52
CA TRP A 591 20.23 -1.72 17.28
C TRP A 591 19.73 -1.23 15.93
N GLN A 592 20.06 0.01 15.55
CA GLN A 592 19.76 0.57 14.22
C GLN A 592 20.44 -0.23 13.11
N HIS A 593 21.73 -0.52 13.27
CA HIS A 593 22.52 -1.29 12.31
C HIS A 593 21.91 -2.67 12.05
N ARG A 594 21.45 -3.35 13.11
CA ARG A 594 20.94 -4.73 13.07
C ARG A 594 19.46 -4.84 12.72
N LEU A 595 18.69 -3.76 12.81
CA LEU A 595 17.23 -3.82 12.73
C LEU A 595 16.74 -4.49 11.43
N TYR A 596 17.17 -3.99 10.27
CA TYR A 596 16.68 -4.53 9.00
C TYR A 596 17.26 -5.90 8.66
N ASP A 597 18.47 -6.21 9.10
CA ASP A 597 19.06 -7.54 8.96
C ASP A 597 18.19 -8.58 9.66
N VAL A 598 17.84 -8.32 10.93
CA VAL A 598 16.97 -9.21 11.72
C VAL A 598 15.59 -9.33 11.08
N LEU A 599 14.98 -8.22 10.69
CA LEU A 599 13.66 -8.24 10.07
C LEU A 599 13.65 -9.00 8.73
N ARG A 600 14.75 -8.99 7.98
CA ARG A 600 14.87 -9.78 6.74
C ARG A 600 15.11 -11.25 7.03
N ASP A 601 16.04 -11.55 7.92
CA ASP A 601 16.47 -12.91 8.21
C ASP A 601 15.31 -13.77 8.74
N ILE A 602 14.40 -13.20 9.54
CA ILE A 602 13.26 -13.96 10.06
C ILE A 602 12.37 -14.51 8.94
N ASP A 603 12.19 -13.78 7.82
CA ASP A 603 11.36 -14.25 6.69
C ASP A 603 11.97 -15.47 6.01
N ASP A 604 13.31 -15.58 6.01
CA ASP A 604 14.05 -16.67 5.37
C ASP A 604 14.19 -17.92 6.25
N GLN A 605 13.94 -17.82 7.56
CA GLN A 605 14.09 -18.93 8.50
C GLN A 605 12.79 -19.75 8.71
N PRO A 606 12.65 -20.97 8.16
CA PRO A 606 11.38 -21.73 8.21
C PRO A 606 10.96 -22.19 9.62
N THR A 607 11.88 -22.15 10.58
CA THR A 607 11.66 -22.51 11.98
C THR A 607 11.06 -21.36 12.81
N ILE A 608 11.11 -20.13 12.30
CA ILE A 608 10.57 -18.95 12.97
C ILE A 608 9.16 -18.67 12.47
N ASP A 609 8.20 -18.57 13.38
CA ASP A 609 6.82 -18.13 13.08
C ASP A 609 6.62 -16.64 13.36
N GLN A 610 7.29 -16.10 14.39
CA GLN A 610 7.15 -14.71 14.82
C GLN A 610 8.41 -14.21 15.53
N LEU A 611 8.56 -12.88 15.63
CA LEU A 611 9.68 -12.21 16.29
C LEU A 611 9.19 -11.33 17.45
N LEU A 612 9.79 -11.49 18.62
CA LEU A 612 9.76 -10.50 19.71
C LEU A 612 11.02 -9.63 19.62
N ILE A 613 10.86 -8.32 19.57
CA ILE A 613 11.99 -7.39 19.38
C ILE A 613 11.98 -6.24 20.39
N TYR A 614 13.16 -5.88 20.86
CA TYR A 614 13.40 -4.85 21.86
C TYR A 614 12.94 -3.46 21.43
N LEU A 615 12.08 -2.88 22.26
CA LEU A 615 11.60 -1.51 22.20
C LEU A 615 12.24 -0.69 23.35
N PRO A 616 13.26 0.13 23.08
CA PRO A 616 13.91 0.95 24.11
C PRO A 616 13.04 2.11 24.56
N VAL A 617 13.39 2.78 25.67
CA VAL A 617 12.65 3.97 26.14
C VAL A 617 12.48 5.03 25.07
N ASP A 618 11.38 5.76 25.17
CA ASP A 618 11.10 6.89 24.30
C ASP A 618 11.95 8.11 24.67
N ASN A 619 13.03 8.30 23.91
CA ASN A 619 13.89 9.46 24.03
C ASN A 619 14.48 9.81 22.65
N PRO A 620 15.05 11.01 22.50
CA PRO A 620 15.54 11.48 21.21
C PRO A 620 16.65 10.63 20.58
N ALA A 621 17.50 10.01 21.39
CA ALA A 621 18.56 9.12 20.89
C ALA A 621 17.97 7.85 20.24
N ASN A 622 16.83 7.37 20.76
CA ASN A 622 16.17 6.15 20.30
C ASN A 622 15.10 6.40 19.23
N GLU A 623 14.74 7.65 18.96
CA GLU A 623 13.63 8.03 18.09
C GLU A 623 13.74 7.41 16.68
N GLY A 624 14.94 7.43 16.09
CA GLY A 624 15.19 6.83 14.78
C GLY A 624 14.87 5.33 14.73
N TYR A 625 15.37 4.57 15.72
CA TYR A 625 15.11 3.12 15.83
C TYR A 625 13.64 2.85 16.12
N ARG A 626 13.06 3.53 17.13
CA ARG A 626 11.64 3.38 17.51
C ARG A 626 10.71 3.67 16.34
N ASN A 627 10.98 4.72 15.57
CA ASN A 627 10.17 5.08 14.41
C ASN A 627 10.12 3.96 13.35
N ARG A 628 11.24 3.29 13.10
CA ARG A 628 11.29 2.18 12.14
C ARG A 628 10.64 0.93 12.70
N LEU A 629 10.94 0.59 13.95
CA LEU A 629 10.37 -0.58 14.61
C LEU A 629 8.84 -0.49 14.70
N MET A 630 8.29 0.64 15.13
CA MET A 630 6.83 0.81 15.26
C MET A 630 6.09 0.73 13.91
N LYS A 631 6.76 1.04 12.79
CA LYS A 631 6.21 0.87 11.44
C LYS A 631 6.29 -0.58 10.95
N ALA A 632 7.31 -1.31 11.40
CA ALA A 632 7.53 -2.72 11.07
C ALA A 632 6.65 -3.66 11.91
N ALA A 633 6.43 -3.33 13.19
CA ALA A 633 5.71 -4.15 14.15
C ALA A 633 4.20 -4.25 13.83
N HIS A 634 3.61 -5.39 14.19
CA HIS A 634 2.20 -5.71 14.00
C HIS A 634 1.32 -5.23 15.17
N GLY A 635 1.92 -4.61 16.19
CA GLY A 635 1.23 -4.11 17.39
C GLY A 635 1.97 -4.47 18.68
N PRO A 636 1.41 -4.10 19.85
CA PRO A 636 1.89 -4.62 21.12
C PRO A 636 1.69 -6.15 21.17
N PHE A 637 2.56 -6.85 21.89
CA PHE A 637 2.35 -8.26 22.16
C PHE A 637 1.16 -8.42 23.11
N VAL A 638 0.02 -8.82 22.55
CA VAL A 638 -1.19 -9.17 23.30
C VAL A 638 -1.47 -10.62 22.96
N LYS A 639 -1.61 -11.47 23.98
CA LYS A 639 -2.05 -12.84 23.79
C LYS A 639 -3.54 -12.91 24.11
N ASP A 640 -4.31 -13.50 23.19
CA ASP A 640 -5.70 -13.90 23.38
C ASP A 640 -5.87 -14.87 24.55
#